data_AF-A0A917ZC88-F1
#
_entry.id   AF-A0A917ZC88-F1
#
_cell.length_a   1.000
_cell.length_b   1.000
_cell.length_c   1.000
_cell.angle_alpha   90.00
_cell.angle_beta   90.00
_cell.angle_gamma   90.00
#
_symmetry.space_group_name_H-M   'P 1'
#
loop_
_entity.id
_entity.type
_entity.pdbx_description
1 polymer ?
#
loop_
_entity_poly.entity_id
_entity_poly.type
_entity_poly.pdbx_seq_one_letter_code
_entity_poly.pdbx_strand_id
1 'polypeptide(L)'
;MGETDLAVRLASAGIEEFLRIEREAGHDAAFAQLDVLTANLMLMALSGRTLVSMTPGGPGRSSSDIVSMTFLTPQDRSFVDDTFALETQQRKGAWFLPEEARLKAGTLNLPAYARHHPGQSLTLAQSDSIRTQLSSTADALLVWSLLIPLFDTLMAPVVLRAAGSEQTADVQRATWATVLESYSSLGIARTPEVEMFTYGGGWGRLDRAGQAHARTLLLDALSRHDLFSIAARFRATRLRALIGAIIAKTRSTTPPARRVLNKTLKPTLSAYFGGDWLACLDYLGLPPNPGEELVTALPTPKLYVGGASNADATAAEHGVGVGEVEAMLAAFLNQATAVSPVEQRVDVLRRWWGEFDSVHSRQESGMKPLWGLVEDVGYSVGYGHRPDYRLYRTLLTPNLVEEINLLWDGTTLPRWPEAVVSEPYPHRLMADTFGPAVSFWHGVALTTWYVCEGPSSRTTLSGLRAYHEGHLAKLAEIGTPIHSSLFAELEQAESRLGPIEELPTYENWFQRDEGVALRMTGGGSRRDGFSVLRDILTRHRRGWTSRYLDEYLHHRWHTELTAVARELNKTIAASGKSPTFKRFARFAAKAANHWFNGDLSGLYTAIGEKAPSTPPRVDLLPITAHDFVDALYAELGGQPYEELLRVTDFPLADVYRQKSRLASAGVTFVQMSEALGRAPDPKEFGVSRYEWSWAGGVDQGWPIYQTAIEAILHRHQ
;
A
#
# COMPACT_ATOMS: atom_id res chain seq x y z
N MET A 1 -16.03 22.03 43.80
CA MET A 1 -16.17 23.24 42.93
C MET A 1 -14.82 23.77 42.42
N GLY A 2 -13.67 23.11 42.64
CA GLY A 2 -12.34 23.62 42.26
C GLY A 2 -11.65 22.95 41.07
N GLU A 3 -12.08 21.77 40.62
CA GLU A 3 -11.37 20.98 39.59
C GLU A 3 -11.73 21.37 38.15
N THR A 4 -12.94 21.88 37.91
CA THR A 4 -13.35 22.37 36.58
C THR A 4 -12.78 23.76 36.24
N ASP A 5 -12.13 24.42 37.21
CA ASP A 5 -11.62 25.79 37.08
C ASP A 5 -10.33 25.85 36.22
N LEU A 6 -9.41 24.88 36.38
CA LEU A 6 -8.13 24.89 35.67
C LEU A 6 -8.28 24.83 34.16
N ALA A 7 -9.07 23.87 33.65
CA ALA A 7 -9.30 23.71 32.22
C ALA A 7 -9.90 24.97 31.58
N VAL A 8 -10.90 25.58 32.23
CA VAL A 8 -11.58 26.80 31.73
C VAL A 8 -10.61 27.99 31.70
N ARG A 9 -9.82 28.16 32.76
CA ARG A 9 -8.78 29.19 32.82
C ARG A 9 -7.74 29.00 31.71
N LEU A 10 -7.22 27.79 31.51
CA LEU A 10 -6.26 27.49 30.45
C LEU A 10 -6.84 27.74 29.04
N ALA A 11 -8.07 27.34 28.76
CA ALA A 11 -8.67 27.52 27.44
C ALA A 11 -8.90 28.99 27.05
N SER A 12 -9.26 29.82 28.03
CA SER A 12 -9.60 31.24 27.86
C SER A 12 -8.39 32.17 27.98
N ALA A 13 -7.29 31.72 28.57
CA ALA A 13 -6.07 32.49 28.75
C ALA A 13 -5.37 32.84 27.44
N GLY A 14 -4.74 34.02 27.40
CA GLY A 14 -3.66 34.30 26.44
C GLY A 14 -2.44 33.39 26.70
N ILE A 15 -1.51 33.28 25.76
CA ILE A 15 -0.42 32.29 25.84
C ILE A 15 0.52 32.52 27.05
N GLU A 16 0.87 33.76 27.38
CA GLU A 16 1.69 34.06 28.57
C GLU A 16 0.99 33.65 29.87
N GLU A 17 -0.29 33.95 29.94
CA GLU A 17 -1.14 33.63 31.08
C GLU A 17 -1.35 32.12 31.20
N PHE A 18 -1.49 31.41 30.07
CA PHE A 18 -1.53 29.95 30.02
C PHE A 18 -0.27 29.36 30.67
N LEU A 19 0.92 29.80 30.24
CA LEU A 19 2.19 29.30 30.76
C LEU A 19 2.37 29.65 32.25
N ARG A 20 1.86 30.81 32.69
CA ARG A 20 1.85 31.17 34.12
C ARG A 20 0.95 30.24 34.93
N ILE A 21 -0.29 30.02 34.49
CA ILE A 21 -1.24 29.12 35.15
C ILE A 21 -0.70 27.69 35.21
N GLU A 22 -0.08 27.20 34.11
CA GLU A 22 0.52 25.87 34.05
C GLU A 22 1.66 25.70 35.06
N ARG A 23 2.56 26.70 35.17
CA ARG A 23 3.64 26.71 36.17
C ARG A 23 3.11 26.74 37.59
N GLU A 24 2.07 27.53 37.85
CA GLU A 24 1.43 27.60 39.17
C GLU A 24 0.77 26.28 39.58
N ALA A 25 0.27 25.52 38.60
CA ALA A 25 -0.22 24.17 38.79
C ALA A 25 0.91 23.11 38.89
N GLY A 26 2.17 23.49 38.65
CA GLY A 26 3.32 22.58 38.66
C GLY A 26 3.36 21.58 37.51
N HIS A 27 2.63 21.84 36.42
CA HIS A 27 2.52 20.92 35.28
C HIS A 27 3.57 21.17 34.19
N ASP A 28 4.32 22.28 34.25
CA ASP A 28 5.34 22.65 33.26
C ASP A 28 6.50 21.64 33.22
N ALA A 29 6.85 21.07 34.38
CA ALA A 29 7.88 20.04 34.50
C ALA A 29 7.62 18.81 33.62
N ALA A 30 6.35 18.46 33.37
CA ALA A 30 5.97 17.31 32.55
C ALA A 30 6.40 17.45 31.08
N PHE A 31 6.64 18.68 30.60
CA PHE A 31 6.97 18.95 29.21
C PHE A 31 8.38 19.52 29.01
N ALA A 32 9.10 19.82 30.10
CA ALA A 32 10.39 20.49 30.04
C ALA A 32 11.40 19.77 29.13
N GLN A 33 11.50 18.44 29.20
CA GLN A 33 12.40 17.67 28.34
C GLN A 33 12.02 17.76 26.86
N LEU A 34 10.71 17.74 26.54
CA LEU A 34 10.23 17.88 25.16
C LEU A 34 10.43 19.30 24.62
N ASP A 35 10.22 20.32 25.45
CA ASP A 35 10.44 21.72 25.09
C ASP A 35 11.95 21.97 24.81
N VAL A 36 12.84 21.41 25.63
CA VAL A 36 14.31 21.45 25.39
C VAL A 36 14.69 20.74 24.09
N LEU A 37 14.20 19.51 23.87
CA LEU A 37 14.45 18.77 22.64
C LEU A 37 13.99 19.57 21.41
N THR A 38 12.79 20.13 21.46
CA THR A 38 12.22 20.92 20.38
C THR A 38 13.05 22.17 20.09
N ALA A 39 13.49 22.88 21.13
CA ALA A 39 14.36 24.05 21.00
C ALA A 39 15.70 23.70 20.35
N ASN A 40 16.33 22.59 20.76
CA ASN A 40 17.58 22.11 20.18
C ASN A 40 17.41 21.75 18.70
N LEU A 41 16.32 21.08 18.33
CA LEU A 41 16.03 20.75 16.93
C LEU A 41 15.75 22.01 16.10
N MET A 42 15.02 22.99 16.63
CA MET A 42 14.84 24.28 15.96
C MET A 42 16.19 24.99 15.72
N LEU A 43 17.07 25.01 16.72
CA LEU A 43 18.40 25.61 16.60
C LEU A 43 19.19 24.97 15.47
N MET A 44 19.20 23.64 15.42
CA MET A 44 19.91 22.88 14.39
C MET A 44 19.35 23.15 13.00
N ALA A 45 18.02 23.14 12.82
CA ALA A 45 17.40 23.49 11.55
C ALA A 45 17.74 24.90 11.11
N LEU A 46 17.50 25.89 11.97
CA LEU A 46 17.70 27.31 11.65
C LEU A 46 19.18 27.62 11.34
N SER A 47 20.12 26.87 11.91
CA SER A 47 21.55 26.94 11.58
C SER A 47 21.92 26.37 10.20
N GLY A 48 20.96 25.79 9.48
CA GLY A 48 21.14 25.22 8.14
C GLY A 48 21.45 23.74 8.12
N ARG A 49 21.16 22.99 9.19
CA ARG A 49 21.37 21.54 9.21
C ARG A 49 20.10 20.79 8.81
N THR A 50 20.27 19.71 8.05
CA THR A 50 19.17 18.82 7.63
C THR A 50 18.72 17.95 8.79
N LEU A 51 17.56 18.24 9.39
CA LEU A 51 17.07 17.54 10.57
C LEU A 51 16.71 16.08 10.31
N VAL A 52 16.14 15.83 9.14
CA VAL A 52 15.55 14.55 8.80
C VAL A 52 16.22 14.01 7.54
N SER A 53 16.80 12.82 7.65
CA SER A 53 17.20 12.01 6.52
C SER A 53 16.06 11.08 6.14
N MET A 54 15.85 10.90 4.84
CA MET A 54 14.83 10.01 4.29
C MET A 54 15.52 9.00 3.40
N THR A 55 15.43 7.73 3.78
CA THR A 55 16.03 6.62 3.04
C THR A 55 14.90 5.87 2.34
N PRO A 56 14.88 5.84 1.00
CA PRO A 56 13.92 5.01 0.28
C PRO A 56 14.08 3.56 0.71
N GLY A 57 12.96 2.86 0.86
CA GLY A 57 13.00 1.40 0.94
C GLY A 57 13.67 0.84 -0.31
N GLY A 58 14.46 -0.23 -0.16
CA GLY A 58 15.03 -0.95 -1.30
C GLY A 58 13.97 -1.36 -2.34
N PRO A 59 14.37 -1.76 -3.56
CA PRO A 59 13.44 -2.20 -4.59
C PRO A 59 12.70 -3.48 -4.16
N GLY A 60 11.54 -3.32 -3.55
CA GLY A 60 10.66 -4.40 -3.10
C GLY A 60 9.50 -3.84 -2.27
N ARG A 61 8.27 -4.28 -2.54
CA ARG A 61 7.03 -3.80 -1.87
C ARG A 61 7.02 -3.96 -0.32
N SER A 62 8.06 -4.51 0.30
CA SER A 62 8.13 -4.77 1.75
C SER A 62 9.05 -3.84 2.54
N SER A 63 10.00 -3.12 1.92
CA SER A 63 10.76 -2.10 2.65
C SER A 63 10.01 -0.78 2.59
N SER A 64 9.37 -0.39 3.68
CA SER A 64 8.85 0.95 3.81
C SER A 64 10.00 1.95 3.86
N ASP A 65 9.81 3.10 3.24
CA ASP A 65 10.72 4.22 3.39
C ASP A 65 10.96 4.56 4.87
N ILE A 66 12.19 4.87 5.24
CA ILE A 66 12.58 5.15 6.62
C ILE A 66 12.88 6.63 6.79
N VAL A 67 12.37 7.18 7.90
CA VAL A 67 12.63 8.55 8.32
C VAL A 67 13.51 8.53 9.56
N SER A 68 14.64 9.24 9.53
CA SER A 68 15.58 9.24 10.65
C SER A 68 16.00 10.66 11.01
N MET A 69 15.96 10.95 12.32
CA MET A 69 16.47 12.21 12.87
C MET A 69 17.99 12.18 12.90
N THR A 70 18.63 13.17 12.31
CA THR A 70 20.10 13.22 12.13
C THR A 70 20.83 13.68 13.40
N PHE A 71 20.18 14.44 14.28
CA PHE A 71 20.85 15.16 15.38
C PHE A 71 20.20 14.95 16.74
N LEU A 72 20.10 13.69 17.20
CA LEU A 72 19.70 13.39 18.58
C LEU A 72 20.91 12.97 19.41
N THR A 73 21.01 13.48 20.64
CA THR A 73 21.94 12.91 21.63
C THR A 73 21.46 11.52 22.04
N PRO A 74 22.30 10.67 22.67
CA PRO A 74 21.85 9.36 23.17
C PRO A 74 20.67 9.46 24.15
N GLN A 75 20.66 10.51 24.99
CA GLN A 75 19.56 10.76 25.93
C GLN A 75 18.28 11.16 25.20
N ASP A 76 18.37 12.06 24.21
CA ASP A 76 17.21 12.45 23.39
C ASP A 76 16.68 11.27 22.59
N ARG A 77 17.56 10.40 22.08
CA ARG A 77 17.19 9.19 21.35
C ARG A 77 16.34 8.27 22.22
N SER A 78 16.81 7.94 23.43
CA SER A 78 16.05 7.12 24.38
C SER A 78 14.69 7.74 24.68
N PHE A 79 14.65 9.04 24.94
CA PHE A 79 13.40 9.75 25.20
C PHE A 79 12.43 9.72 24.01
N VAL A 80 12.93 9.89 22.78
CA VAL A 80 12.13 9.82 21.56
C VAL A 80 11.60 8.42 21.34
N ASP A 81 12.44 7.39 21.49
CA ASP A 81 12.02 5.99 21.33
C ASP A 81 10.95 5.61 22.37
N ASP A 82 11.10 6.03 23.62
CA ASP A 82 10.14 5.76 24.69
C ASP A 82 8.80 6.52 24.48
N THR A 83 8.86 7.76 24.00
CA THR A 83 7.67 8.65 23.91
C THR A 83 6.92 8.49 22.58
N PHE A 84 7.65 8.31 21.48
CA PHE A 84 7.13 8.36 20.12
C PHE A 84 7.13 7.00 19.40
N ALA A 85 7.49 5.90 20.06
CA ALA A 85 7.21 4.58 19.50
C ALA A 85 5.69 4.36 19.36
N LEU A 86 5.25 3.99 18.15
CA LEU A 86 3.84 3.76 17.85
C LEU A 86 3.23 2.69 18.78
N GLU A 87 3.95 1.60 19.03
CA GLU A 87 3.50 0.53 19.91
C GLU A 87 3.29 1.03 21.34
N THR A 88 4.19 1.86 21.86
CA THR A 88 4.06 2.46 23.19
C THR A 88 2.82 3.34 23.29
N GLN A 89 2.53 4.16 22.28
CA GLN A 89 1.32 4.98 22.27
C GLN A 89 0.04 4.13 22.12
N GLN A 90 0.09 3.06 21.30
CA GLN A 90 -1.04 2.15 21.14
C GLN A 90 -1.38 1.38 22.44
N ARG A 91 -0.37 0.99 23.23
CA ARG A 91 -0.57 0.40 24.57
C ARG A 91 -1.27 1.37 25.54
N LYS A 92 -1.18 2.67 25.29
CA LYS A 92 -1.92 3.73 26.03
C LYS A 92 -3.29 4.06 25.42
N GLY A 93 -3.73 3.30 24.41
CA GLY A 93 -5.04 3.46 23.77
C GLY A 93 -5.05 4.33 22.50
N ALA A 94 -3.89 4.74 21.98
CA ALA A 94 -3.78 5.58 20.79
C ALA A 94 -4.01 4.84 19.46
N TRP A 95 -5.02 3.96 19.37
CA TRP A 95 -5.37 3.22 18.15
C TRP A 95 -5.84 4.11 17.00
N PHE A 96 -6.11 5.39 17.28
CA PHE A 96 -6.46 6.40 16.29
C PHE A 96 -5.29 6.83 15.39
N LEU A 97 -4.06 6.47 15.74
CA LEU A 97 -2.84 6.76 15.00
C LEU A 97 -2.81 5.93 13.70
N PRO A 98 -2.49 6.56 12.55
CA PRO A 98 -2.36 5.83 11.29
C PRO A 98 -1.13 4.90 11.33
N GLU A 99 -1.17 3.77 10.60
CA GLU A 99 0.08 2.98 10.41
C GLU A 99 1.02 3.66 9.45
N GLU A 100 0.47 4.35 8.46
CA GLU A 100 1.24 4.94 7.39
C GLU A 100 0.88 6.42 7.25
N ALA A 101 1.90 7.25 7.11
CA ALA A 101 1.75 8.67 6.91
C ALA A 101 2.63 9.15 5.76
N ARG A 102 2.09 10.08 4.97
CA ARG A 102 2.92 10.88 4.06
C ARG A 102 3.51 12.04 4.85
N LEU A 103 4.82 11.98 5.11
CA LEU A 103 5.56 13.01 5.82
C LEU A 103 6.14 13.99 4.81
N LYS A 104 5.83 15.28 4.99
CA LYS A 104 6.35 16.37 4.17
C LYS A 104 7.58 16.97 4.87
N ALA A 105 8.69 16.25 4.84
CA ALA A 105 9.93 16.66 5.49
C ALA A 105 10.50 17.98 4.95
N GLY A 106 10.07 18.38 3.75
CA GLY A 106 10.49 19.62 3.10
C GLY A 106 10.39 20.87 3.96
N THR A 107 9.34 21.04 4.79
CA THR A 107 9.25 22.23 5.67
C THR A 107 10.26 22.20 6.80
N LEU A 108 10.69 21.02 7.25
CA LEU A 108 11.72 20.84 8.29
C LEU A 108 13.13 21.09 7.74
N ASN A 109 13.39 20.62 6.52
CA ASN A 109 14.69 20.75 5.86
C ASN A 109 14.83 22.06 5.05
N LEU A 110 13.74 22.83 4.89
CA LEU A 110 13.75 24.10 4.17
C LEU A 110 14.82 25.09 4.66
N PRO A 111 15.07 25.26 5.97
CA PRO A 111 16.17 26.09 6.44
C PRO A 111 17.55 25.67 5.91
N ALA A 112 17.83 24.37 5.84
CA ALA A 112 19.07 23.85 5.28
C ALA A 112 19.14 24.13 3.76
N TYR A 113 18.07 23.84 3.03
CA TYR A 113 18.03 24.12 1.60
C TYR A 113 18.13 25.61 1.28
N ALA A 114 17.53 26.48 2.08
CA ALA A 114 17.62 27.93 1.90
C ALA A 114 19.06 28.44 2.07
N ARG A 115 19.83 27.88 3.01
CA ARG A 115 21.23 28.26 3.23
C ARG A 115 22.20 27.66 2.21
N HIS A 116 22.06 26.37 1.88
CA HIS A 116 22.99 25.66 0.98
C HIS A 116 22.64 25.78 -0.50
N HIS A 117 21.35 25.87 -0.82
CA HIS A 117 20.82 25.90 -2.19
C HIS A 117 19.76 27.02 -2.38
N PRO A 118 20.09 28.29 -2.11
CA PRO A 118 19.13 29.39 -2.02
C PRO A 118 18.17 29.49 -3.21
N GLY A 119 18.68 29.31 -4.44
CA GLY A 119 17.89 29.39 -5.68
C GLY A 119 16.97 28.19 -5.96
N GLN A 120 17.21 27.03 -5.34
CA GLN A 120 16.46 25.78 -5.56
C GLN A 120 15.73 25.29 -4.31
N SER A 121 15.86 26.01 -3.19
CA SER A 121 15.39 25.62 -1.86
C SER A 121 13.94 25.13 -1.82
N LEU A 122 13.03 25.82 -2.52
CA LEU A 122 11.61 25.46 -2.59
C LEU A 122 11.36 24.21 -3.43
N THR A 123 12.08 24.05 -4.54
CA THR A 123 11.98 22.86 -5.39
C THR A 123 12.44 21.62 -4.63
N LEU A 124 13.58 21.72 -3.94
CA LEU A 124 14.10 20.65 -3.09
C LEU A 124 13.10 20.30 -1.98
N ALA A 125 12.58 21.30 -1.25
CA ALA A 125 11.58 21.08 -0.22
C ALA A 125 10.28 20.44 -0.74
N GLN A 126 9.81 20.80 -1.94
CA GLN A 126 8.60 20.20 -2.53
C GLN A 126 8.80 18.71 -2.88
N SER A 127 10.00 18.34 -3.35
CA SER A 127 10.35 16.93 -3.60
C SER A 127 10.59 16.12 -2.32
N ASP A 128 10.83 16.79 -1.20
CA ASP A 128 11.19 16.19 0.08
C ASP A 128 9.95 15.70 0.84
N SER A 129 9.28 14.69 0.27
CA SER A 129 8.12 14.03 0.89
C SER A 129 8.20 12.53 0.73
N ILE A 130 7.87 11.80 1.79
CA ILE A 130 7.99 10.35 1.80
C ILE A 130 6.78 9.67 2.44
N ARG A 131 6.49 8.44 2.03
CA ARG A 131 5.38 7.66 2.58
C ARG A 131 5.99 6.55 3.42
N THR A 132 5.87 6.67 4.74
CA THR A 132 6.53 5.78 5.70
C THR A 132 5.53 5.15 6.65
N GLN A 133 5.87 3.95 7.14
CA GLN A 133 5.17 3.31 8.24
C GLN A 133 5.59 3.97 9.56
N LEU A 134 4.65 4.50 10.33
CA LEU A 134 4.88 5.08 11.65
C LEU A 134 5.38 4.04 12.67
N SER A 135 5.20 2.74 12.41
CA SER A 135 5.81 1.66 13.20
C SER A 135 7.29 1.44 12.92
N SER A 136 7.82 1.96 11.80
CA SER A 136 9.21 1.70 11.40
C SER A 136 10.23 2.38 12.31
N THR A 137 9.87 3.51 12.92
CA THR A 137 10.75 4.33 13.76
C THR A 137 9.95 5.36 14.56
N ALA A 138 10.35 5.61 15.80
CA ALA A 138 9.78 6.66 16.64
C ALA A 138 9.97 8.07 16.03
N ASP A 139 11.01 8.25 15.20
CA ASP A 139 11.27 9.49 14.47
C ASP A 139 10.10 9.88 13.56
N ALA A 140 9.45 8.90 12.92
CA ALA A 140 8.34 9.15 12.02
C ALA A 140 7.15 9.76 12.77
N LEU A 141 6.88 9.30 14.00
CA LEU A 141 5.79 9.82 14.82
C LEU A 141 6.15 11.18 15.45
N LEU A 142 7.40 11.40 15.86
CA LEU A 142 7.91 12.70 16.29
C LEU A 142 7.77 13.75 15.17
N VAL A 143 8.21 13.41 13.96
CA VAL A 143 8.12 14.28 12.78
C VAL A 143 6.66 14.59 12.45
N TRP A 144 5.79 13.57 12.45
CA TRP A 144 4.37 13.73 12.15
C TRP A 144 3.60 14.56 13.18
N SER A 145 3.80 14.27 14.47
CA SER A 145 2.98 14.82 15.54
C SER A 145 3.42 16.20 16.02
N LEU A 146 4.73 16.47 16.00
CA LEU A 146 5.33 17.67 16.59
C LEU A 146 6.02 18.57 15.57
N LEU A 147 7.00 18.03 14.83
CA LEU A 147 7.92 18.86 14.06
C LEU A 147 7.29 19.41 12.78
N ILE A 148 6.55 18.62 12.00
CA ILE A 148 5.82 19.15 10.82
C ILE A 148 4.88 20.29 11.24
N PRO A 149 3.98 20.13 12.24
CA PRO A 149 3.11 21.22 12.68
C PRO A 149 3.86 22.50 13.12
N LEU A 150 5.00 22.34 13.80
CA LEU A 150 5.83 23.46 14.23
C LEU A 150 6.48 24.18 13.03
N PHE A 151 7.15 23.44 12.15
CA PHE A 151 7.84 24.00 11.00
C PHE A 151 6.89 24.52 9.93
N ASP A 152 5.69 23.96 9.79
CA ASP A 152 4.63 24.53 8.96
C ASP A 152 4.22 25.93 9.47
N THR A 153 4.23 26.13 10.79
CA THR A 153 3.95 27.44 11.41
C THR A 153 5.13 28.41 11.21
N LEU A 154 6.35 27.97 11.50
CA LEU A 154 7.57 28.79 11.38
C LEU A 154 7.90 29.14 9.92
N MET A 155 7.65 28.23 8.98
CA MET A 155 7.97 28.45 7.55
C MET A 155 6.78 28.97 6.74
N ALA A 156 5.63 29.23 7.38
CA ALA A 156 4.43 29.75 6.71
C ALA A 156 4.71 30.96 5.82
N PRO A 157 5.51 31.98 6.22
CA PRO A 157 5.80 33.11 5.33
C PRO A 157 6.49 32.69 4.03
N VAL A 158 7.42 31.74 4.10
CA VAL A 158 8.18 31.27 2.93
C VAL A 158 7.30 30.44 2.01
N VAL A 159 6.50 29.52 2.58
CA VAL A 159 5.60 28.64 1.81
C VAL A 159 4.50 29.43 1.12
N LEU A 160 3.90 30.41 1.79
CA LEU A 160 2.86 31.26 1.19
C LEU A 160 3.40 32.09 0.02
N ARG A 161 4.63 32.62 0.13
CA ARG A 161 5.27 33.34 -0.98
C ARG A 161 5.68 32.44 -2.12
N ALA A 162 6.05 31.19 -1.85
CA ALA A 162 6.39 30.21 -2.86
C ALA A 162 5.20 29.78 -3.72
N ALA A 163 4.01 29.64 -3.11
CA ALA A 163 2.81 29.20 -3.80
C ALA A 163 2.31 30.21 -4.85
N GLY A 164 2.63 31.51 -4.67
CA GLY A 164 1.94 32.58 -5.39
C GLY A 164 0.47 32.68 -4.97
N SER A 165 -0.20 33.78 -5.35
CA SER A 165 -1.63 33.92 -5.07
C SER A 165 -2.33 34.73 -6.15
N GLU A 166 -3.39 34.14 -6.70
CA GLU A 166 -4.39 34.82 -7.54
C GLU A 166 -5.55 35.40 -6.70
N GLN A 167 -5.50 35.25 -5.38
CA GLN A 167 -6.55 35.70 -4.46
C GLN A 167 -6.59 37.23 -4.34
N THR A 168 -7.76 37.75 -3.96
CA THR A 168 -7.99 39.18 -3.76
C THR A 168 -7.14 39.76 -2.62
N ALA A 169 -6.95 41.08 -2.64
CA ALA A 169 -6.18 41.79 -1.62
C ALA A 169 -6.72 41.58 -0.19
N ASP A 170 -8.05 41.47 -0.03
CA ASP A 170 -8.67 41.23 1.27
C ASP A 170 -8.36 39.84 1.83
N VAL A 171 -8.41 38.81 0.97
CA VAL A 171 -8.05 37.44 1.34
C VAL A 171 -6.57 37.34 1.68
N GLN A 172 -5.71 38.03 0.91
CA GLN A 172 -4.28 38.11 1.23
C GLN A 172 -4.03 38.78 2.59
N ARG A 173 -4.68 39.92 2.87
CA ARG A 173 -4.57 40.61 4.16
C ARG A 173 -5.01 39.71 5.32
N ALA A 174 -6.14 39.01 5.19
CA ALA A 174 -6.64 38.09 6.21
C ALA A 174 -5.69 36.89 6.44
N THR A 175 -5.14 36.34 5.35
CA THR A 175 -4.16 35.24 5.41
C THR A 175 -2.89 35.65 6.15
N TRP A 176 -2.32 36.81 5.82
CA TRP A 176 -1.14 37.34 6.50
C TRP A 176 -1.42 37.75 7.95
N ALA A 177 -2.62 38.26 8.26
CA ALA A 177 -3.02 38.53 9.64
C ALA A 177 -2.97 37.25 10.50
N THR A 178 -3.43 36.12 9.95
CA THR A 178 -3.38 34.80 10.62
C THR A 178 -1.93 34.35 10.90
N VAL A 179 -1.02 34.57 9.94
CA VAL A 179 0.41 34.25 10.11
C VAL A 179 1.03 35.11 11.21
N LEU A 180 0.76 36.42 11.19
CA LEU A 180 1.28 37.36 12.19
C LEU A 180 0.70 37.08 13.59
N GLU A 181 -0.57 36.68 13.69
CA GLU A 181 -1.18 36.24 14.95
C GLU A 181 -0.52 34.96 15.49
N SER A 182 -0.19 34.03 14.60
CA SER A 182 0.57 32.81 14.96
C SER A 182 1.96 33.16 15.48
N TYR A 183 2.69 34.04 14.79
CA TYR A 183 4.01 34.53 15.22
C TYR A 183 3.94 35.26 16.56
N SER A 184 2.94 36.12 16.75
CA SER A 184 2.71 36.80 18.02
C SER A 184 2.45 35.82 19.16
N SER A 185 1.68 34.75 18.91
CA SER A 185 1.43 33.68 19.89
C SER A 185 2.71 32.93 20.25
N LEU A 186 3.66 32.84 19.33
CA LEU A 186 4.99 32.27 19.55
C LEU A 186 6.00 33.25 20.15
N GLY A 187 5.63 34.50 20.41
CA GLY A 187 6.56 35.52 20.92
C GLY A 187 7.58 36.01 19.87
N ILE A 188 7.32 35.77 18.59
CA ILE A 188 8.15 36.25 17.49
C ILE A 188 7.76 37.69 17.18
N ALA A 189 8.73 38.60 17.23
CA ALA A 189 8.50 40.02 17.04
C ALA A 189 8.27 40.36 15.56
N ARG A 190 7.53 41.44 15.31
CA ARG A 190 7.39 42.01 13.96
C ARG A 190 8.65 42.78 13.59
N THR A 191 9.67 42.06 13.16
CA THR A 191 10.90 42.67 12.67
C THR A 191 10.77 43.02 11.18
N PRO A 192 11.63 43.89 10.63
CA PRO A 192 11.64 44.19 9.20
C PRO A 192 11.75 42.93 8.32
N GLU A 193 12.48 41.92 8.77
CA GLU A 193 12.65 40.64 8.08
C GLU A 193 11.34 39.85 7.98
N VAL A 194 10.49 39.90 9.02
CA VAL A 194 9.15 39.29 9.00
C VAL A 194 8.19 40.11 8.15
N GLU A 195 8.18 41.44 8.33
CA GLU A 195 7.29 42.36 7.60
C GLU A 195 7.54 42.34 6.09
N MET A 196 8.77 42.05 5.64
CA MET A 196 9.08 41.91 4.22
C MET A 196 8.19 40.88 3.49
N PHE A 197 7.75 39.84 4.19
CA PHE A 197 6.92 38.79 3.63
C PHE A 197 5.43 39.18 3.59
N THR A 198 4.96 40.17 4.34
CA THR A 198 3.53 40.49 4.46
C THR A 198 2.98 41.13 3.18
N TYR A 199 1.65 41.11 3.01
CA TYR A 199 1.02 41.80 1.88
C TYR A 199 1.33 43.30 1.91
N GLY A 200 1.96 43.82 0.85
CA GLY A 200 2.45 45.20 0.80
C GLY A 200 3.85 45.43 1.40
N GLY A 201 4.47 44.42 2.02
CA GLY A 201 5.79 44.50 2.69
C GLY A 201 7.01 44.61 1.77
N GLY A 202 6.83 44.72 0.46
CA GLY A 202 7.92 44.92 -0.50
C GLY A 202 8.46 43.66 -1.18
N TRP A 203 7.99 42.45 -0.82
CA TRP A 203 8.38 41.18 -1.46
C TRP A 203 8.40 41.22 -3.00
N GLY A 204 7.35 41.79 -3.62
CA GLY A 204 7.21 41.84 -5.08
C GLY A 204 8.21 42.75 -5.79
N ARG A 205 8.98 43.57 -5.06
CA ARG A 205 10.03 44.42 -5.60
C ARG A 205 11.40 43.73 -5.64
N LEU A 206 11.51 42.57 -5.00
CA LEU A 206 12.76 41.80 -4.93
C LEU A 206 12.90 40.91 -6.18
N ASP A 207 14.10 40.91 -6.74
CA ASP A 207 14.51 39.92 -7.73
C ASP A 207 14.73 38.54 -7.07
N ARG A 208 15.10 37.52 -7.88
CA ARG A 208 15.29 36.15 -7.36
C ARG A 208 16.38 36.07 -6.28
N ALA A 209 17.46 36.83 -6.43
CA ALA A 209 18.55 36.86 -5.45
C ALA A 209 18.10 37.54 -4.15
N GLY A 210 17.40 38.66 -4.23
CA GLY A 210 16.82 39.37 -3.10
C GLY A 210 15.79 38.53 -2.34
N GLN A 211 14.93 37.78 -3.05
CA GLN A 211 13.99 36.85 -2.41
C GLN A 211 14.69 35.71 -1.67
N ALA A 212 15.77 35.17 -2.24
CA ALA A 212 16.56 34.15 -1.56
C ALA A 212 17.26 34.71 -0.31
N HIS A 213 17.82 35.92 -0.41
CA HIS A 213 18.43 36.60 0.73
C HIS A 213 17.41 36.90 1.84
N ALA A 214 16.20 37.37 1.48
CA ALA A 214 15.11 37.61 2.43
C ALA A 214 14.71 36.35 3.23
N ARG A 215 14.73 35.17 2.60
CA ARG A 215 14.50 33.90 3.32
C ARG A 215 15.59 33.64 4.35
N THR A 216 16.87 33.83 4.01
CA THR A 216 17.97 33.66 4.96
C THR A 216 17.88 34.67 6.11
N LEU A 217 17.53 35.92 5.83
CA LEU A 217 17.31 36.95 6.86
C LEU A 217 16.17 36.58 7.81
N LEU A 218 15.07 36.00 7.30
CA LEU A 218 14.00 35.48 8.15
C LEU A 218 14.51 34.36 9.06
N LEU A 219 15.30 33.41 8.55
CA LEU A 219 15.88 32.34 9.36
C LEU A 219 16.81 32.90 10.45
N ASP A 220 17.64 33.89 10.11
CA ASP A 220 18.52 34.55 11.07
C ASP A 220 17.70 35.30 12.14
N ALA A 221 16.64 36.00 11.76
CA ALA A 221 15.74 36.68 12.69
C ALA A 221 15.08 35.69 13.66
N LEU A 222 14.57 34.55 13.16
CA LEU A 222 14.00 33.49 13.99
C LEU A 222 15.03 32.93 14.98
N SER A 223 16.30 32.75 14.57
CA SER A 223 17.35 32.20 15.42
C SER A 223 17.78 33.11 16.58
N ARG A 224 17.44 34.40 16.54
CA ARG A 224 17.76 35.37 17.61
C ARG A 224 16.76 35.34 18.76
N HIS A 225 15.61 34.70 18.58
CA HIS A 225 14.62 34.54 19.63
C HIS A 225 15.02 33.43 20.61
N ASP A 226 14.44 33.50 21.81
CA ASP A 226 14.53 32.39 22.76
C ASP A 226 13.72 31.18 22.22
N LEU A 227 14.45 30.22 21.64
CA LEU A 227 13.88 29.03 21.03
C LEU A 227 13.18 28.12 22.06
N PHE A 228 13.60 28.13 23.32
CA PHE A 228 12.91 27.41 24.38
C PHE A 228 11.54 28.04 24.65
N SER A 229 11.48 29.37 24.74
CA SER A 229 10.22 30.10 24.85
C SER A 229 9.30 29.88 23.64
N ILE A 230 9.84 29.83 22.42
CA ILE A 230 9.05 29.48 21.21
C ILE A 230 8.45 28.08 21.33
N ALA A 231 9.25 27.08 21.76
CA ALA A 231 8.77 25.71 21.94
C ALA A 231 7.62 25.63 22.96
N ALA A 232 7.80 26.22 24.15
CA ALA A 232 6.79 26.24 25.20
C ALA A 232 5.50 26.98 24.77
N ARG A 233 5.62 28.11 24.06
CA ARG A 233 4.47 28.86 23.52
C ARG A 233 3.74 28.10 22.41
N PHE A 234 4.49 27.39 21.56
CA PHE A 234 3.89 26.51 20.56
C PHE A 234 3.09 25.40 21.23
N ARG A 235 3.67 24.72 22.22
CA ARG A 235 2.98 23.73 23.06
C ARG A 235 1.71 24.29 23.67
N ALA A 236 1.80 25.43 24.36
CA ALA A 236 0.64 26.11 24.96
C ALA A 236 -0.45 26.41 23.93
N THR A 237 -0.10 26.88 22.73
CA THR A 237 -1.05 27.14 21.64
C THR A 237 -1.78 25.86 21.20
N ARG A 238 -1.03 24.75 21.04
CA ARG A 238 -1.58 23.45 20.65
C ARG A 238 -2.47 22.85 21.73
N LEU A 239 -2.03 22.91 23.00
CA LEU A 239 -2.78 22.44 24.16
C LEU A 239 -4.06 23.26 24.35
N ARG A 240 -4.00 24.58 24.29
CA ARG A 240 -5.17 25.46 24.39
C ARG A 240 -6.24 25.12 23.35
N ALA A 241 -5.86 24.79 22.11
CA ALA A 241 -6.80 24.33 21.10
C ALA A 241 -7.46 22.98 21.44
N LEU A 242 -6.69 22.03 21.99
CA LEU A 242 -7.22 20.74 22.46
C LEU A 242 -8.18 20.94 23.65
N ILE A 243 -7.77 21.71 24.66
CA ILE A 243 -8.56 22.00 25.86
C ILE A 243 -9.83 22.75 25.50
N GLY A 244 -9.75 23.74 24.61
CA GLY A 244 -10.92 24.45 24.11
C GLY A 244 -11.92 23.51 23.42
N ALA A 245 -11.45 22.52 22.67
CA ALA A 245 -12.30 21.50 22.06
C ALA A 245 -12.94 20.55 23.09
N ILE A 246 -12.22 20.23 24.18
CA ILE A 246 -12.77 19.47 25.32
C ILE A 246 -13.94 20.25 25.92
N ILE A 247 -13.69 21.50 26.33
CA ILE A 247 -14.69 22.35 27.00
C ILE A 247 -15.91 22.59 26.12
N ALA A 248 -15.71 22.86 24.83
CA ALA A 248 -16.80 23.07 23.88
C ALA A 248 -17.70 21.82 23.70
N LYS A 249 -17.22 20.63 24.07
CA LYS A 249 -17.98 19.37 24.02
C LYS A 249 -18.44 18.90 25.40
N THR A 250 -17.94 19.49 26.48
CA THR A 250 -18.39 19.24 27.85
C THR A 250 -19.83 19.70 28.02
N ARG A 251 -20.66 18.85 28.63
CA ARG A 251 -22.02 19.20 29.07
C ARG A 251 -22.09 19.04 30.59
N SER A 252 -22.72 17.96 31.06
CA SER A 252 -22.72 17.58 32.48
C SER A 252 -21.51 16.73 32.89
N THR A 253 -20.82 16.12 31.92
CA THR A 253 -19.67 15.24 32.13
C THR A 253 -18.58 15.50 31.09
N THR A 254 -17.34 15.11 31.41
CA THR A 254 -16.19 15.15 30.50
C THR A 254 -16.50 14.37 29.22
N PRO A 255 -16.26 14.90 28.02
CA PRO A 255 -16.54 14.18 26.78
C PRO A 255 -15.53 13.05 26.54
N PRO A 256 -15.94 11.94 25.90
CA PRO A 256 -15.00 10.87 25.57
C PRO A 256 -13.99 11.28 24.48
N ALA A 257 -12.81 10.67 24.47
CA ALA A 257 -11.70 11.02 23.57
C ALA A 257 -12.15 11.11 22.10
N ARG A 258 -12.88 10.09 21.65
CA ARG A 258 -13.43 9.96 20.28
C ARG A 258 -14.34 11.12 19.84
N ARG A 259 -14.95 11.85 20.78
CA ARG A 259 -15.83 12.99 20.49
C ARG A 259 -15.05 14.30 20.30
N VAL A 260 -13.86 14.37 20.87
CA VAL A 260 -12.98 15.55 20.84
C VAL A 260 -11.93 15.43 19.73
N LEU A 261 -11.27 14.27 19.64
CA LEU A 261 -10.11 14.06 18.77
C LEU A 261 -10.48 13.97 17.29
N ASN A 262 -10.28 15.08 16.59
CA ASN A 262 -10.30 15.14 15.13
C ASN A 262 -8.88 15.02 14.53
N LYS A 263 -8.77 15.00 13.19
CA LYS A 263 -7.48 14.87 12.48
C LYS A 263 -6.44 15.93 12.89
N THR A 264 -6.88 17.14 13.26
CA THR A 264 -6.01 18.26 13.64
C THR A 264 -5.50 18.17 15.08
N LEU A 265 -6.28 17.55 15.97
CA LEU A 265 -5.98 17.44 17.40
C LEU A 265 -5.25 16.15 17.79
N LYS A 266 -5.38 15.08 17.00
CA LYS A 266 -4.65 13.82 17.19
C LYS A 266 -3.12 14.00 17.30
N PRO A 267 -2.46 14.81 16.43
CA PRO A 267 -1.04 15.15 16.59
C PRO A 267 -0.71 15.75 17.96
N THR A 268 -1.56 16.64 18.48
CA THR A 268 -1.33 17.29 19.77
C THR A 268 -1.34 16.28 20.92
N LEU A 269 -2.34 15.38 20.97
CA LEU A 269 -2.39 14.35 22.01
C LEU A 269 -1.20 13.39 21.90
N SER A 270 -0.84 13.00 20.68
CA SER A 270 0.31 12.12 20.40
C SER A 270 1.64 12.75 20.83
N ALA A 271 1.85 14.04 20.54
CA ALA A 271 3.10 14.73 20.82
C ALA A 271 3.33 15.00 22.30
N TYR A 272 2.30 15.47 23.02
CA TYR A 272 2.47 15.99 24.37
C TYR A 272 2.06 14.99 25.46
N PHE A 273 1.19 14.03 25.15
CA PHE A 273 0.72 13.02 26.13
C PHE A 273 1.02 11.59 25.68
N GLY A 274 1.82 11.39 24.63
CA GLY A 274 2.11 10.06 24.09
C GLY A 274 0.86 9.32 23.63
N GLY A 275 -0.17 10.06 23.20
CA GLY A 275 -1.47 9.51 22.80
C GLY A 275 -2.40 9.12 23.96
N ASP A 276 -1.96 9.33 25.21
CA ASP A 276 -2.70 8.97 26.42
C ASP A 276 -3.78 10.02 26.73
N TRP A 277 -5.03 9.61 26.56
CA TRP A 277 -6.17 10.46 26.86
C TRP A 277 -6.33 10.71 28.37
N LEU A 278 -6.06 9.72 29.22
CA LEU A 278 -6.22 9.88 30.67
C LEU A 278 -5.16 10.82 31.22
N ALA A 279 -3.91 10.71 30.76
CA ALA A 279 -2.87 11.66 31.15
C ALA A 279 -3.24 13.11 30.78
N CYS A 280 -3.94 13.31 29.65
CA CYS A 280 -4.45 14.63 29.28
C CYS A 280 -5.58 15.10 30.21
N LEU A 281 -6.48 14.21 30.66
CA LEU A 281 -7.54 14.55 31.60
C LEU A 281 -7.00 14.83 33.01
N ASP A 282 -6.03 14.03 33.45
CA ASP A 282 -5.32 14.21 34.73
C ASP A 282 -4.60 15.57 34.76
N TYR A 283 -3.92 15.94 33.67
CA TYR A 283 -3.32 17.27 33.51
C TYR A 283 -4.34 18.41 33.63
N LEU A 284 -5.60 18.18 33.29
CA LEU A 284 -6.67 19.17 33.39
C LEU A 284 -7.45 19.09 34.71
N GLY A 285 -7.18 18.11 35.56
CA GLY A 285 -7.99 17.82 36.74
C GLY A 285 -9.42 17.40 36.41
N LEU A 286 -9.65 16.80 35.25
CA LEU A 286 -10.99 16.37 34.81
C LEU A 286 -11.17 14.87 35.05
N PRO A 287 -12.29 14.42 35.65
CA PRO A 287 -12.56 12.99 35.78
C PRO A 287 -12.86 12.37 34.39
N PRO A 288 -12.49 11.10 34.16
CA PRO A 288 -12.85 10.39 32.93
C PRO A 288 -14.37 10.22 32.80
N ASN A 289 -14.86 10.14 31.56
CA ASN A 289 -16.28 9.84 31.33
C ASN A 289 -16.59 8.41 31.82
N PRO A 290 -17.72 8.16 32.50
CA PRO A 290 -18.10 6.80 32.91
C PRO A 290 -18.26 5.80 31.76
N GLY A 291 -18.55 6.28 30.55
CA GLY A 291 -18.59 5.50 29.31
C GLY A 291 -17.34 5.64 28.44
N GLU A 292 -16.21 6.06 29.02
CA GLU A 292 -14.90 5.99 28.36
C GLU A 292 -14.41 4.54 28.36
N GLU A 293 -14.20 3.98 27.17
CA GLU A 293 -13.58 2.67 27.00
C GLU A 293 -12.25 2.88 26.28
N LEU A 294 -11.14 2.75 27.02
CA LEU A 294 -9.80 2.80 26.47
C LEU A 294 -9.30 1.37 26.27
N VAL A 295 -9.29 0.96 25.01
CA VAL A 295 -8.71 -0.33 24.60
C VAL A 295 -7.20 -0.17 24.69
N THR A 296 -6.52 -0.82 25.64
CA THR A 296 -5.04 -0.78 25.77
C THR A 296 -4.36 -1.95 25.07
N ALA A 297 -5.12 -3.01 24.75
CA ALA A 297 -4.70 -4.13 23.93
C ALA A 297 -5.85 -4.52 22.99
N LEU A 298 -5.54 -4.79 21.72
CA LEU A 298 -6.53 -5.35 20.81
C LEU A 298 -6.85 -6.79 21.21
N PRO A 299 -8.12 -7.23 21.08
CA PRO A 299 -8.45 -8.63 21.22
C PRO A 299 -7.60 -9.50 20.28
N THR A 300 -7.12 -10.63 20.78
CA THR A 300 -6.47 -11.64 19.93
C THR A 300 -7.48 -12.12 18.88
N PRO A 301 -7.16 -12.02 17.58
CA PRO A 301 -8.03 -12.54 16.54
C PRO A 301 -8.36 -14.01 16.76
N LYS A 302 -9.66 -14.33 16.83
CA LYS A 302 -10.14 -15.70 16.78
C LYS A 302 -10.64 -15.96 15.38
N LEU A 303 -10.03 -16.94 14.72
CA LEU A 303 -10.42 -17.35 13.37
C LEU A 303 -11.27 -18.61 13.49
N TYR A 304 -12.43 -18.57 12.86
CA TYR A 304 -13.36 -19.69 12.74
C TYR A 304 -13.20 -20.29 11.34
N VAL A 305 -12.02 -20.85 11.12
CA VAL A 305 -11.64 -21.53 9.89
C VAL A 305 -11.38 -22.98 10.24
N GLY A 306 -12.24 -23.87 9.75
CA GLY A 306 -12.12 -25.29 10.00
C GLY A 306 -12.76 -25.74 11.31
N GLY A 307 -13.38 -26.90 11.21
CA GLY A 307 -14.08 -27.60 12.28
C GLY A 307 -14.39 -29.03 11.88
N ALA A 308 -14.49 -29.32 10.58
CA ALA A 308 -14.65 -30.67 10.04
C ALA A 308 -13.47 -31.60 10.41
N SER A 309 -12.22 -31.13 10.26
CA SER A 309 -11.03 -31.91 10.62
C SER A 309 -10.87 -32.18 12.13
N ASN A 310 -11.51 -31.36 12.97
CA ASN A 310 -11.55 -31.50 14.43
C ASN A 310 -12.93 -31.96 14.94
N ALA A 311 -13.85 -32.33 14.05
CA ALA A 311 -15.23 -32.66 14.41
C ALA A 311 -15.26 -33.89 15.32
N ASP A 312 -14.41 -34.89 15.04
CA ASP A 312 -14.24 -36.08 15.87
C ASP A 312 -13.74 -35.75 17.28
N ALA A 313 -12.73 -34.88 17.39
CA ALA A 313 -12.17 -34.47 18.68
C ALA A 313 -13.18 -33.64 19.49
N THR A 314 -13.89 -32.73 18.83
CA THR A 314 -14.91 -31.86 19.43
C THR A 314 -16.15 -32.65 19.87
N ALA A 315 -16.57 -33.62 19.05
CA ALA A 315 -17.65 -34.56 19.35
C ALA A 315 -17.31 -35.42 20.58
N ALA A 316 -16.08 -35.93 20.64
CA ALA A 316 -15.59 -36.70 21.79
C ALA A 316 -15.48 -35.86 23.07
N GLU A 317 -15.05 -34.59 22.97
CA GLU A 317 -14.92 -33.69 24.12
C GLU A 317 -16.28 -33.28 24.70
N HIS A 318 -17.28 -33.03 23.86
CA HIS A 318 -18.59 -32.53 24.28
C HIS A 318 -19.68 -33.60 24.37
N GLY A 319 -19.36 -34.86 24.04
CA GLY A 319 -20.31 -35.98 24.09
C GLY A 319 -21.45 -35.86 23.07
N VAL A 320 -21.18 -35.24 21.92
CA VAL A 320 -22.14 -35.00 20.83
C VAL A 320 -21.78 -35.90 19.63
N GLY A 321 -22.74 -36.24 18.77
CA GLY A 321 -22.45 -37.00 17.55
C GLY A 321 -21.64 -36.18 16.53
N VAL A 322 -20.69 -36.81 15.83
CA VAL A 322 -19.86 -36.14 14.80
C VAL A 322 -20.72 -35.45 13.74
N GLY A 323 -21.76 -36.13 13.23
CA GLY A 323 -22.69 -35.55 12.25
C GLY A 323 -23.51 -34.36 12.77
N GLU A 324 -23.72 -34.26 14.09
CA GLU A 324 -24.39 -33.11 14.70
C GLU A 324 -23.42 -31.92 14.84
N VAL A 325 -22.15 -32.18 15.17
CA VAL A 325 -21.09 -31.16 15.12
C VAL A 325 -20.89 -30.64 13.69
N GLU A 326 -20.88 -31.52 12.69
CA GLU A 326 -20.80 -31.13 11.28
C GLU A 326 -22.00 -30.30 10.83
N ALA A 327 -23.22 -30.66 11.23
CA ALA A 327 -24.42 -29.88 10.92
C ALA A 327 -24.40 -28.50 11.59
N MET A 328 -23.92 -28.41 12.84
CA MET A 328 -23.74 -27.14 13.54
C MET A 328 -22.70 -26.24 12.86
N LEU A 329 -21.58 -26.81 12.41
CA LEU A 329 -20.54 -26.08 11.68
C LEU A 329 -21.03 -25.60 10.31
N ALA A 330 -21.75 -26.46 9.57
CA ALA A 330 -22.35 -26.09 8.30
C ALA A 330 -23.34 -24.92 8.47
N ALA A 331 -24.21 -24.99 9.49
CA ALA A 331 -25.12 -23.90 9.81
C ALA A 331 -24.40 -22.60 10.22
N PHE A 332 -23.33 -22.71 11.03
CA PHE A 332 -22.53 -21.56 11.46
C PHE A 332 -21.83 -20.86 10.29
N LEU A 333 -21.25 -21.63 9.38
CA LEU A 333 -20.59 -21.13 8.17
C LEU A 333 -21.59 -20.65 7.10
N ASN A 334 -22.90 -20.89 7.31
CA ASN A 334 -23.97 -20.67 6.34
C ASN A 334 -23.73 -21.44 5.03
N GLN A 335 -23.36 -22.72 5.14
CA GLN A 335 -23.03 -23.62 4.03
C GLN A 335 -23.73 -24.98 4.15
N ALA A 336 -23.71 -25.75 3.06
CA ALA A 336 -24.24 -27.11 3.04
C ALA A 336 -23.30 -28.14 3.69
N THR A 337 -22.02 -27.79 3.86
CA THR A 337 -20.97 -28.68 4.38
C THR A 337 -20.25 -28.06 5.55
N ALA A 338 -19.68 -28.89 6.42
CA ALA A 338 -18.83 -28.44 7.53
C ALA A 338 -17.43 -27.97 7.09
N VAL A 339 -17.03 -28.25 5.84
CA VAL A 339 -15.73 -27.86 5.27
C VAL A 339 -15.78 -26.38 4.86
N SER A 340 -14.91 -25.58 5.47
CA SER A 340 -14.84 -24.14 5.22
C SER A 340 -14.30 -23.80 3.82
N PRO A 341 -14.62 -22.60 3.27
CA PRO A 341 -14.05 -22.10 2.01
C PRO A 341 -12.52 -22.15 1.93
N VAL A 342 -11.86 -21.95 3.06
CA VAL A 342 -10.40 -21.98 3.17
C VAL A 342 -9.89 -23.41 3.03
N GLU A 343 -10.47 -24.37 3.76
CA GLU A 343 -10.08 -25.79 3.69
C GLU A 343 -10.21 -26.33 2.25
N GLN A 344 -11.35 -26.05 1.58
CA GLN A 344 -11.56 -26.45 0.19
C GLN A 344 -10.46 -25.92 -0.74
N ARG A 345 -10.09 -24.65 -0.60
CA ARG A 345 -9.03 -24.03 -1.41
C ARG A 345 -7.66 -24.60 -1.08
N VAL A 346 -7.32 -24.78 0.19
CA VAL A 346 -6.04 -25.38 0.60
C VAL A 346 -5.87 -26.76 -0.02
N ASP A 347 -6.92 -27.58 -0.04
CA ASP A 347 -6.88 -28.92 -0.65
C ASP A 347 -6.69 -28.86 -2.18
N VAL A 348 -7.31 -27.89 -2.85
CA VAL A 348 -7.10 -27.66 -4.29
C VAL A 348 -5.68 -27.17 -4.56
N LEU A 349 -5.15 -26.26 -3.75
CA LEU A 349 -3.76 -25.78 -3.87
C LEU A 349 -2.75 -26.92 -3.69
N ARG A 350 -2.99 -27.86 -2.77
CA ARG A 350 -2.15 -29.05 -2.60
C ARG A 350 -2.16 -29.96 -3.83
N ARG A 351 -3.35 -30.27 -4.36
CA ARG A 351 -3.47 -31.09 -5.58
C ARG A 351 -2.85 -30.41 -6.79
N TRP A 352 -3.11 -29.12 -6.96
CA TRP A 352 -2.48 -28.31 -7.99
C TRP A 352 -0.95 -28.31 -7.87
N TRP A 353 -0.41 -28.19 -6.66
CA TRP A 353 1.03 -28.28 -6.42
C TRP A 353 1.61 -29.65 -6.83
N GLY A 354 0.89 -30.73 -6.55
CA GLY A 354 1.28 -32.08 -6.98
C GLY A 354 1.34 -32.22 -8.51
N GLU A 355 0.34 -31.70 -9.22
CA GLU A 355 0.35 -31.69 -10.69
C GLU A 355 1.42 -30.75 -11.25
N PHE A 356 1.62 -29.58 -10.66
CA PHE A 356 2.71 -28.66 -10.98
C PHE A 356 4.08 -29.34 -10.87
N ASP A 357 4.37 -30.04 -9.78
CA ASP A 357 5.62 -30.80 -9.62
C ASP A 357 5.75 -31.90 -10.68
N SER A 358 4.66 -32.65 -10.92
CA SER A 358 4.62 -33.72 -11.91
C SER A 358 4.94 -33.22 -13.32
N VAL A 359 4.32 -32.12 -13.75
CA VAL A 359 4.56 -31.48 -15.05
C VAL A 359 6.00 -31.03 -15.19
N HIS A 360 6.54 -30.31 -14.21
CA HIS A 360 7.94 -29.86 -14.24
C HIS A 360 8.94 -31.03 -14.24
N SER A 361 8.66 -32.10 -13.48
CA SER A 361 9.56 -33.26 -13.40
C SER A 361 9.62 -34.08 -14.70
N ARG A 362 8.58 -34.01 -15.53
CA ARG A 362 8.49 -34.73 -16.82
C ARG A 362 8.95 -33.89 -18.00
N GLN A 363 9.29 -32.62 -17.81
CA GLN A 363 9.76 -31.78 -18.91
C GLN A 363 11.10 -32.32 -19.43
N GLU A 364 11.25 -32.48 -20.74
CA GLU A 364 12.49 -32.97 -21.36
C GLU A 364 13.09 -31.95 -22.33
N SER A 365 14.33 -32.19 -22.75
CA SER A 365 14.97 -31.40 -23.80
C SER A 365 14.15 -31.47 -25.09
N GLY A 366 14.02 -30.35 -25.82
CA GLY A 366 13.16 -30.24 -27.00
C GLY A 366 11.66 -30.07 -26.73
N MET A 367 11.18 -30.20 -25.48
CA MET A 367 9.81 -29.81 -25.13
C MET A 367 9.68 -28.28 -25.07
N LYS A 368 8.48 -27.76 -25.38
CA LYS A 368 8.15 -26.33 -25.23
C LYS A 368 8.41 -25.83 -23.80
N PRO A 369 8.69 -24.52 -23.61
CA PRO A 369 8.77 -23.95 -22.28
C PRO A 369 7.41 -24.07 -21.58
N LEU A 370 7.43 -24.34 -20.28
CA LEU A 370 6.23 -24.33 -19.44
C LEU A 370 5.72 -22.91 -19.14
N TRP A 371 6.14 -21.89 -19.91
CA TRP A 371 5.74 -20.51 -19.69
C TRP A 371 4.27 -20.33 -20.07
N GLY A 372 3.42 -20.10 -19.06
CA GLY A 372 1.97 -20.12 -19.18
C GLY A 372 1.28 -21.23 -18.36
N LEU A 373 2.06 -22.14 -17.75
CA LEU A 373 1.53 -23.09 -16.76
C LEU A 373 1.00 -22.37 -15.51
N VAL A 374 1.73 -21.32 -15.08
CA VAL A 374 1.28 -20.37 -14.05
C VAL A 374 0.87 -19.09 -14.75
N GLU A 375 -0.40 -18.69 -14.60
CA GLU A 375 -0.85 -17.37 -15.07
C GLU A 375 -0.41 -16.30 -14.08
N ASP A 376 0.51 -15.43 -14.47
CA ASP A 376 1.05 -14.34 -13.64
C ASP A 376 0.80 -12.95 -14.24
N VAL A 377 0.24 -12.89 -15.44
CA VAL A 377 -0.07 -11.67 -16.18
C VAL A 377 -1.48 -11.71 -16.76
N GLY A 378 -2.12 -10.54 -16.90
CA GLY A 378 -3.39 -10.45 -17.61
C GLY A 378 -3.21 -10.70 -19.10
N TYR A 379 -4.21 -11.32 -19.73
CA TYR A 379 -4.19 -11.57 -21.16
C TYR A 379 -4.24 -10.25 -21.96
N SER A 380 -3.48 -10.20 -23.04
CA SER A 380 -3.56 -9.12 -24.02
C SER A 380 -3.22 -9.64 -25.42
N VAL A 381 -3.92 -9.11 -26.42
CA VAL A 381 -3.69 -9.48 -27.82
C VAL A 381 -2.38 -8.87 -28.33
N GLY A 382 -1.63 -9.60 -29.14
CA GLY A 382 -0.51 -9.04 -29.88
C GLY A 382 0.66 -10.02 -30.06
N TYR A 383 1.74 -9.50 -30.64
CA TYR A 383 2.86 -10.31 -31.10
C TYR A 383 4.06 -10.33 -30.12
N GLY A 384 4.96 -11.31 -30.28
CA GLY A 384 6.24 -11.43 -29.58
C GLY A 384 6.37 -12.67 -28.68
N HIS A 385 7.51 -12.80 -28.00
CA HIS A 385 7.78 -13.87 -27.04
C HIS A 385 6.89 -13.71 -25.80
N ARG A 386 5.85 -14.54 -25.69
CA ARG A 386 4.77 -14.47 -24.69
C ARG A 386 4.53 -15.84 -24.05
N PRO A 387 3.91 -15.91 -22.86
CA PRO A 387 3.45 -17.18 -22.32
C PRO A 387 2.43 -17.83 -23.27
N ASP A 388 2.43 -19.16 -23.32
CA ASP A 388 1.36 -19.94 -23.91
C ASP A 388 0.15 -19.85 -22.96
N TYR A 389 -0.69 -18.84 -23.19
CA TYR A 389 -1.85 -18.60 -22.34
C TYR A 389 -2.73 -19.85 -22.29
N ARG A 390 -3.22 -20.18 -21.09
CA ARG A 390 -4.00 -21.40 -20.84
C ARG A 390 -3.26 -22.72 -21.03
N LEU A 391 -1.92 -22.74 -21.04
CA LEU A 391 -1.15 -23.99 -21.08
C LEU A 391 -1.57 -24.98 -19.98
N TYR A 392 -2.01 -24.47 -18.82
CA TYR A 392 -2.56 -25.28 -17.74
C TYR A 392 -3.76 -26.15 -18.17
N ARG A 393 -4.58 -25.74 -19.15
CA ARG A 393 -5.72 -26.53 -19.64
C ARG A 393 -5.27 -27.81 -20.35
N THR A 394 -4.07 -27.78 -20.91
CA THR A 394 -3.48 -28.92 -21.63
C THR A 394 -2.69 -29.83 -20.68
N LEU A 395 -2.10 -29.25 -19.63
CA LEU A 395 -1.15 -29.96 -18.76
C LEU A 395 -1.75 -30.44 -17.43
N LEU A 396 -2.83 -29.81 -16.94
CA LEU A 396 -3.51 -30.18 -15.71
C LEU A 396 -4.75 -31.04 -15.99
N THR A 397 -5.20 -31.78 -14.99
CA THR A 397 -6.42 -32.58 -15.09
C THR A 397 -7.65 -31.67 -15.25
N PRO A 398 -8.60 -31.99 -16.15
CA PRO A 398 -9.80 -31.16 -16.39
C PRO A 398 -10.61 -30.85 -15.12
N ASN A 399 -10.80 -31.84 -14.24
CA ASN A 399 -11.52 -31.65 -12.98
C ASN A 399 -10.85 -30.60 -12.08
N LEU A 400 -9.52 -30.62 -11.99
CA LEU A 400 -8.78 -29.64 -11.19
C LEU A 400 -8.94 -28.22 -11.78
N VAL A 401 -8.94 -28.11 -13.10
CA VAL A 401 -9.17 -26.83 -13.80
C VAL A 401 -10.57 -26.30 -13.53
N GLU A 402 -11.59 -27.15 -13.62
CA GLU A 402 -12.98 -26.77 -13.32
C GLU A 402 -13.17 -26.34 -11.86
N GLU A 403 -12.57 -27.07 -10.92
CA GLU A 403 -12.62 -26.72 -9.50
C GLU A 403 -11.91 -25.39 -9.21
N ILE A 404 -10.77 -25.11 -9.84
CA ILE A 404 -10.09 -23.81 -9.69
C ILE A 404 -10.96 -22.68 -10.23
N ASN A 405 -11.62 -22.88 -11.39
CA ASN A 405 -12.54 -21.88 -11.91
C ASN A 405 -13.68 -21.65 -10.91
N LEU A 406 -14.33 -22.69 -10.40
CA LEU A 406 -15.45 -22.55 -9.46
C LEU A 406 -15.05 -21.88 -8.13
N LEU A 407 -13.83 -22.11 -7.63
CA LEU A 407 -13.36 -21.56 -6.36
C LEU A 407 -12.73 -20.16 -6.48
N TRP A 408 -12.38 -19.69 -7.67
CA TRP A 408 -11.76 -18.38 -7.85
C TRP A 408 -12.41 -17.55 -8.98
N ASP A 409 -13.64 -17.86 -9.39
CA ASP A 409 -14.40 -17.10 -10.41
C ASP A 409 -15.05 -15.82 -9.88
N GLY A 410 -15.02 -15.58 -8.57
CA GLY A 410 -15.67 -14.46 -7.91
C GLY A 410 -14.68 -13.54 -7.23
N THR A 411 -14.94 -12.23 -7.33
CA THR A 411 -14.12 -11.20 -6.71
C THR A 411 -14.99 -10.04 -6.21
N THR A 412 -14.60 -9.42 -5.11
CA THR A 412 -15.22 -8.17 -4.63
C THR A 412 -14.36 -6.98 -5.00
N LEU A 413 -15.00 -5.92 -5.49
CA LEU A 413 -14.34 -4.65 -5.76
C LEU A 413 -14.47 -3.75 -4.53
N PRO A 414 -13.38 -3.28 -3.89
CA PRO A 414 -13.45 -2.46 -2.67
C PRO A 414 -14.29 -1.18 -2.80
N ARG A 415 -14.43 -0.67 -4.03
CA ARG A 415 -15.22 0.55 -4.33
C ARG A 415 -16.73 0.27 -4.34
N TRP A 416 -17.11 -0.96 -4.69
CA TRP A 416 -18.48 -1.43 -4.87
C TRP A 416 -18.62 -2.84 -4.25
N PRO A 417 -18.50 -2.97 -2.92
CA PRO A 417 -18.54 -4.26 -2.24
C PRO A 417 -19.93 -4.90 -2.25
N GLU A 418 -20.96 -4.20 -2.72
CA GLU A 418 -22.34 -4.63 -2.68
C GLU A 418 -22.64 -5.81 -3.64
N ALA A 419 -21.70 -6.20 -4.50
CA ALA A 419 -21.80 -7.38 -5.35
C ALA A 419 -20.49 -8.17 -5.39
N VAL A 420 -20.60 -9.49 -5.60
CA VAL A 420 -19.49 -10.33 -6.07
C VAL A 420 -19.55 -10.36 -7.59
N VAL A 421 -18.49 -9.84 -8.22
CA VAL A 421 -18.35 -9.73 -9.67
C VAL A 421 -17.41 -10.81 -10.20
N SER A 422 -17.37 -11.01 -11.51
CA SER A 422 -16.61 -12.10 -12.11
C SER A 422 -15.11 -11.82 -12.06
N GLU A 423 -14.32 -12.81 -11.67
CA GLU A 423 -12.87 -12.81 -11.75
C GLU A 423 -12.45 -13.30 -13.14
N PRO A 424 -11.90 -12.44 -14.01
CA PRO A 424 -11.60 -12.81 -15.39
C PRO A 424 -10.50 -13.89 -15.49
N TYR A 425 -9.61 -13.98 -14.49
CA TYR A 425 -8.48 -14.91 -14.52
C TYR A 425 -8.38 -15.73 -13.21
N PRO A 426 -9.27 -16.72 -12.99
CA PRO A 426 -9.30 -17.51 -11.75
C PRO A 426 -7.97 -18.22 -11.44
N HIS A 427 -7.29 -18.74 -12.46
CA HIS A 427 -5.99 -19.40 -12.31
C HIS A 427 -4.88 -18.45 -11.89
N ARG A 428 -4.95 -17.18 -12.32
CA ARG A 428 -4.06 -16.13 -11.83
C ARG A 428 -4.34 -15.79 -10.38
N LEU A 429 -5.61 -15.62 -10.00
CA LEU A 429 -5.98 -15.35 -8.62
C LEU A 429 -5.60 -16.51 -7.68
N MET A 430 -5.73 -17.75 -8.15
CA MET A 430 -5.24 -18.95 -7.45
C MET A 430 -3.72 -18.91 -7.27
N ALA A 431 -2.94 -18.58 -8.31
CA ALA A 431 -1.49 -18.46 -8.21
C ALA A 431 -1.07 -17.33 -7.24
N ASP A 432 -1.77 -16.19 -7.27
CA ASP A 432 -1.59 -15.08 -6.32
C ASP A 432 -1.93 -15.49 -4.87
N THR A 433 -2.98 -16.31 -4.71
CA THR A 433 -3.38 -16.91 -3.42
C THR A 433 -2.26 -17.81 -2.89
N PHE A 434 -1.72 -18.71 -3.74
CA PHE A 434 -0.59 -19.58 -3.40
C PHE A 434 0.61 -18.74 -2.96
N GLY A 435 1.00 -17.74 -3.75
CA GLY A 435 1.99 -16.74 -3.38
C GLY A 435 3.44 -17.06 -3.81
N PRO A 436 4.46 -16.54 -3.11
CA PRO A 436 5.82 -16.45 -3.62
C PRO A 436 6.51 -17.79 -3.91
N ALA A 437 6.05 -18.90 -3.32
CA ALA A 437 6.64 -20.21 -3.58
C ALA A 437 6.44 -20.62 -5.06
N VAL A 438 5.24 -20.43 -5.61
CA VAL A 438 4.95 -20.73 -7.01
C VAL A 438 5.79 -19.86 -7.94
N SER A 439 5.82 -18.55 -7.71
CA SER A 439 6.63 -17.63 -8.52
C SER A 439 8.12 -17.97 -8.48
N PHE A 440 8.65 -18.36 -7.32
CA PHE A 440 10.04 -18.78 -7.18
C PHE A 440 10.32 -20.08 -7.95
N TRP A 441 9.61 -21.16 -7.64
CA TRP A 441 9.89 -22.47 -8.22
C TRP A 441 9.61 -22.51 -9.73
N HIS A 442 8.57 -21.82 -10.18
CA HIS A 442 8.29 -21.67 -11.61
C HIS A 442 9.35 -20.81 -12.30
N GLY A 443 9.75 -19.68 -11.69
CA GLY A 443 10.76 -18.78 -12.23
C GLY A 443 12.12 -19.44 -12.42
N VAL A 444 12.61 -20.17 -11.40
CA VAL A 444 13.87 -20.90 -11.48
C VAL A 444 13.81 -21.98 -12.55
N ALA A 445 12.71 -22.75 -12.62
CA ALA A 445 12.52 -23.77 -13.65
C ALA A 445 12.54 -23.20 -15.07
N LEU A 446 11.84 -22.08 -15.30
CA LEU A 446 11.89 -21.37 -16.57
C LEU A 446 13.31 -20.92 -16.89
N THR A 447 14.03 -20.27 -15.97
CA THR A 447 15.41 -19.86 -16.20
C THR A 447 16.31 -21.05 -16.58
N THR A 448 16.21 -22.18 -15.87
CA THR A 448 17.00 -23.37 -16.23
C THR A 448 16.66 -23.93 -17.60
N TRP A 449 15.38 -23.88 -18.00
CA TRP A 449 14.97 -24.27 -19.34
C TRP A 449 15.52 -23.30 -20.39
N TYR A 450 15.39 -22.00 -20.18
CA TYR A 450 15.87 -20.98 -21.14
C TYR A 450 17.40 -20.95 -21.29
N VAL A 451 18.15 -21.32 -20.26
CA VAL A 451 19.62 -21.49 -20.35
C VAL A 451 19.99 -22.66 -21.28
N CYS A 452 19.17 -23.71 -21.31
CA CYS A 452 19.48 -24.94 -22.07
C CYS A 452 18.79 -25.04 -23.43
N GLU A 453 17.62 -24.44 -23.61
CA GLU A 453 16.72 -24.68 -24.75
C GLU A 453 16.20 -23.38 -25.41
N GLY A 454 16.21 -22.27 -24.68
CA GLY A 454 15.53 -21.05 -25.10
C GLY A 454 16.44 -20.06 -25.85
N PRO A 455 15.86 -19.08 -26.57
CA PRO A 455 16.64 -18.09 -27.31
C PRO A 455 17.41 -17.13 -26.38
N SER A 456 16.90 -16.84 -25.19
CA SER A 456 17.62 -16.10 -24.15
C SER A 456 17.01 -16.35 -22.79
N SER A 457 17.84 -16.34 -21.75
CA SER A 457 17.40 -16.41 -20.36
C SER A 457 17.37 -15.01 -19.73
N ARG A 458 16.43 -14.80 -18.80
CA ARG A 458 16.32 -13.55 -18.03
C ARG A 458 17.51 -13.31 -17.09
N THR A 459 18.20 -14.38 -16.69
CA THR A 459 19.40 -14.34 -15.84
C THR A 459 20.25 -15.62 -16.02
N THR A 460 21.49 -15.60 -15.53
CA THR A 460 22.38 -16.77 -15.53
C THR A 460 22.12 -17.69 -14.32
N LEU A 461 22.68 -18.90 -14.32
CA LEU A 461 22.59 -19.80 -13.16
C LEU A 461 23.21 -19.17 -11.90
N SER A 462 24.34 -18.50 -12.03
CA SER A 462 24.98 -17.73 -10.94
C SER A 462 24.20 -16.48 -10.51
N GLY A 463 23.39 -15.91 -11.41
CA GLY A 463 22.53 -14.75 -11.13
C GLY A 463 21.20 -15.10 -10.46
N LEU A 464 20.79 -16.38 -10.43
CA LEU A 464 19.48 -16.82 -9.94
C LEU A 464 19.19 -16.37 -8.51
N ARG A 465 20.17 -16.47 -7.61
CA ARG A 465 19.98 -16.13 -6.20
C ARG A 465 19.66 -14.65 -6.02
N ALA A 466 20.42 -13.78 -6.67
CA ALA A 466 20.21 -12.33 -6.63
C ALA A 466 18.89 -11.95 -7.32
N TYR A 467 18.60 -12.57 -8.47
CA TYR A 467 17.36 -12.32 -9.22
C TYR A 467 16.09 -12.63 -8.42
N HIS A 468 16.13 -13.66 -7.55
CA HIS A 468 15.00 -14.08 -6.72
C HIS A 468 15.10 -13.67 -5.25
N GLU A 469 16.01 -12.76 -4.88
CA GLU A 469 16.25 -12.35 -3.48
C GLU A 469 14.96 -11.95 -2.76
N GLY A 470 14.09 -11.17 -3.41
CA GLY A 470 12.81 -10.75 -2.83
C GLY A 470 11.84 -11.89 -2.53
N HIS A 471 11.85 -12.98 -3.30
CA HIS A 471 11.05 -14.17 -2.99
C HIS A 471 11.69 -15.00 -1.88
N LEU A 472 13.01 -15.13 -1.89
CA LEU A 472 13.77 -15.85 -0.87
C LEU A 472 13.61 -15.22 0.51
N ALA A 473 13.68 -13.89 0.60
CA ALA A 473 13.45 -13.15 1.84
C ALA A 473 12.04 -13.42 2.40
N LYS A 474 11.00 -13.35 1.56
CA LYS A 474 9.61 -13.64 1.98
C LYS A 474 9.42 -15.07 2.47
N LEU A 475 10.03 -16.05 1.80
CA LEU A 475 9.93 -17.45 2.19
C LEU A 475 10.71 -17.75 3.49
N ALA A 476 11.82 -17.06 3.73
CA ALA A 476 12.57 -17.17 4.97
C ALA A 476 11.84 -16.51 6.16
N GLU A 477 11.22 -15.34 5.95
CA GLU A 477 10.47 -14.60 6.97
C GLU A 477 9.32 -15.43 7.56
N ILE A 478 8.67 -16.24 6.73
CA ILE A 478 7.55 -17.12 7.14
C ILE A 478 8.00 -18.51 7.65
N GLY A 479 9.31 -18.75 7.77
CA GLY A 479 9.84 -20.02 8.29
C GLY A 479 9.98 -21.16 7.27
N THR A 480 9.76 -20.91 5.97
CA THR A 480 9.80 -21.93 4.90
C THR A 480 10.93 -21.67 3.89
N PRO A 481 12.20 -21.55 4.31
CA PRO A 481 13.29 -21.09 3.46
C PRO A 481 13.63 -22.07 2.33
N ILE A 482 14.18 -21.54 1.24
CA ILE A 482 14.83 -22.35 0.21
C ILE A 482 16.26 -22.66 0.65
N HIS A 483 16.64 -23.95 0.61
CA HIS A 483 17.96 -24.37 1.03
C HIS A 483 19.05 -23.81 0.11
N SER A 484 20.12 -23.24 0.68
CA SER A 484 21.18 -22.56 -0.07
C SER A 484 21.94 -23.49 -1.03
N SER A 485 21.97 -24.80 -0.74
CA SER A 485 22.63 -25.78 -1.61
C SER A 485 21.98 -25.90 -3.00
N LEU A 486 20.72 -25.50 -3.17
CA LEU A 486 20.10 -25.42 -4.51
C LEU A 486 20.97 -24.60 -5.47
N PHE A 487 21.37 -23.39 -5.04
CA PHE A 487 22.13 -22.47 -5.89
C PHE A 487 23.54 -22.99 -6.14
N ALA A 488 24.22 -23.49 -5.10
CA ALA A 488 25.55 -24.07 -5.24
C ALA A 488 25.57 -25.28 -6.19
N GLU A 489 24.54 -26.13 -6.14
CA GLU A 489 24.43 -27.30 -7.01
C GLU A 489 24.11 -26.91 -8.47
N LEU A 490 23.29 -25.88 -8.69
CA LEU A 490 23.00 -25.34 -10.03
C LEU A 490 24.24 -24.68 -10.65
N GLU A 491 24.99 -23.89 -9.88
CA GLU A 491 26.26 -23.30 -10.33
C GLU A 491 27.29 -24.38 -10.67
N GLN A 492 27.45 -25.39 -9.82
CA GLN A 492 28.35 -26.52 -10.11
C GLN A 492 27.90 -27.32 -11.34
N ALA A 493 26.58 -27.43 -11.57
CA ALA A 493 26.03 -28.12 -12.73
C ALA A 493 26.39 -27.44 -14.05
N GLU A 494 26.74 -26.15 -14.05
CA GLU A 494 27.13 -25.42 -15.26
C GLU A 494 28.33 -26.05 -15.99
N SER A 495 29.26 -26.66 -15.25
CA SER A 495 30.40 -27.41 -15.78
C SER A 495 30.03 -28.72 -16.48
N ARG A 496 28.83 -29.24 -16.22
CA ARG A 496 28.28 -30.48 -16.79
C ARG A 496 27.37 -30.23 -17.99
N LEU A 497 27.06 -28.98 -18.29
CA LEU A 497 26.28 -28.61 -19.46
C LEU A 497 27.17 -28.65 -20.72
N GLY A 498 26.56 -28.97 -21.85
CA GLY A 498 27.22 -28.99 -23.16
C GLY A 498 27.80 -27.63 -23.57
N PRO A 499 28.58 -27.59 -24.66
CA PRO A 499 29.08 -26.34 -25.22
C PRO A 499 27.92 -25.42 -25.59
N ILE A 500 28.21 -24.11 -25.66
CA ILE A 500 27.25 -23.13 -26.15
C ILE A 500 27.00 -23.38 -27.63
N GLU A 501 25.73 -23.60 -27.98
CA GLU A 501 25.25 -23.67 -29.34
C GLU A 501 24.52 -22.38 -29.68
N GLU A 502 25.03 -21.63 -30.65
CA GLU A 502 24.35 -20.44 -31.18
C GLU A 502 23.12 -20.88 -31.98
N LEU A 503 21.96 -20.39 -31.57
CA LEU A 503 20.69 -20.56 -32.28
C LEU A 503 20.68 -19.64 -33.51
N PRO A 504 20.10 -20.10 -34.65
CA PRO A 504 20.11 -19.34 -35.89
C PRO A 504 19.59 -17.92 -35.70
N THR A 505 20.42 -16.95 -36.08
CA THR A 505 20.03 -15.55 -36.12
C THR A 505 19.01 -15.37 -37.23
N TYR A 506 17.80 -14.86 -36.93
CA TYR A 506 16.95 -14.34 -38.00
C TYR A 506 17.42 -12.94 -38.36
N GLU A 507 17.79 -12.77 -39.63
CA GLU A 507 18.09 -11.48 -40.24
C GLU A 507 16.91 -11.05 -41.09
N ASN A 508 16.20 -10.03 -40.63
CA ASN A 508 15.21 -9.38 -41.47
C ASN A 508 15.77 -8.04 -41.96
N TRP A 509 15.87 -7.90 -43.28
CA TRP A 509 16.33 -6.71 -43.98
C TRP A 509 15.13 -5.95 -44.56
N PHE A 510 15.02 -4.65 -44.26
CA PHE A 510 14.00 -3.79 -44.88
C PHE A 510 14.61 -2.51 -45.40
N GLN A 511 14.20 -2.14 -46.62
CA GLN A 511 14.44 -0.84 -47.21
C GLN A 511 13.22 0.06 -46.93
N ARG A 512 13.42 1.22 -46.29
CA ARG A 512 12.42 2.30 -46.36
C ARG A 512 12.58 3.08 -47.67
N ASP A 513 11.49 3.68 -48.14
CA ASP A 513 11.44 4.52 -49.35
C ASP A 513 12.44 5.70 -49.35
N GLU A 514 13.05 6.01 -48.19
CA GLU A 514 14.07 7.05 -48.01
C GLU A 514 15.51 6.50 -47.83
N GLY A 515 15.80 5.27 -48.26
CA GLY A 515 17.16 4.74 -48.35
C GLY A 515 17.81 4.30 -47.03
N VAL A 516 17.07 4.30 -45.91
CA VAL A 516 17.53 3.75 -44.63
C VAL A 516 17.15 2.28 -44.54
N ALA A 517 18.16 1.40 -44.44
CA ALA A 517 17.99 -0.01 -44.15
C ALA A 517 18.13 -0.28 -42.65
N LEU A 518 17.10 -0.85 -42.02
CA LEU A 518 17.15 -1.24 -40.61
C LEU A 518 17.46 -2.74 -40.52
N ARG A 519 18.56 -3.10 -39.83
CA ARG A 519 18.93 -4.49 -39.56
C ARG A 519 18.40 -4.91 -38.19
N MET A 520 17.47 -5.85 -38.15
CA MET A 520 17.07 -6.51 -36.91
C MET A 520 17.67 -7.92 -36.90
N THR A 521 18.54 -8.18 -35.92
CA THR A 521 19.12 -9.50 -35.63
C THR A 521 18.57 -9.97 -34.30
N GLY A 522 17.86 -11.09 -34.29
CA GLY A 522 17.58 -11.87 -33.08
C GLY A 522 18.29 -13.21 -33.19
N GLY A 523 19.12 -13.54 -32.20
CA GLY A 523 19.88 -14.78 -32.07
C GLY A 523 20.03 -15.12 -30.60
N GLY A 524 20.24 -16.39 -30.30
CA GLY A 524 20.24 -16.93 -28.94
C GLY A 524 21.32 -17.97 -28.72
N SER A 525 21.53 -18.40 -27.49
CA SER A 525 22.40 -19.53 -27.20
C SER A 525 21.66 -20.58 -26.38
N ARG A 526 21.95 -21.84 -26.66
CA ARG A 526 21.44 -22.99 -25.92
C ARG A 526 22.58 -23.90 -25.49
N ARG A 527 22.32 -24.82 -24.55
CA ARG A 527 23.31 -25.78 -24.03
C ARG A 527 22.64 -27.10 -23.69
N ASP A 528 23.22 -28.21 -24.15
CA ASP A 528 22.77 -29.53 -23.73
C ASP A 528 22.88 -29.71 -22.21
N GLY A 529 22.01 -30.54 -21.62
CA GLY A 529 22.05 -30.88 -20.20
C GLY A 529 20.88 -30.36 -19.36
N PHE A 530 19.77 -29.94 -19.99
CA PHE A 530 18.56 -29.52 -19.27
C PHE A 530 18.08 -30.53 -18.22
N SER A 531 18.14 -31.83 -18.52
CA SER A 531 17.76 -32.91 -17.60
C SER A 531 18.54 -32.86 -16.29
N VAL A 532 19.83 -32.50 -16.32
CA VAL A 532 20.66 -32.34 -15.11
C VAL A 532 20.12 -31.23 -14.21
N LEU A 533 19.78 -30.07 -14.79
CA LEU A 533 19.21 -28.96 -14.04
C LEU A 533 17.82 -29.29 -13.51
N ARG A 534 16.95 -29.86 -14.34
CA ARG A 534 15.60 -30.30 -13.96
C ARG A 534 15.61 -31.27 -12.79
N ASP A 535 16.51 -32.25 -12.79
CA ASP A 535 16.59 -33.27 -11.73
C ASP A 535 17.05 -32.66 -10.40
N ILE A 536 17.99 -31.70 -10.45
CA ILE A 536 18.38 -30.89 -9.27
C ILE A 536 17.17 -30.12 -8.74
N LEU A 537 16.46 -29.38 -9.61
CA LEU A 537 15.28 -28.61 -9.22
C LEU A 537 14.18 -29.49 -8.64
N THR A 538 13.90 -30.63 -9.27
CA THR A 538 12.85 -31.56 -8.84
C THR A 538 13.13 -32.11 -7.44
N ARG A 539 14.37 -32.55 -7.18
CA ARG A 539 14.76 -33.02 -5.84
C ARG A 539 14.61 -31.93 -4.79
N HIS A 540 15.09 -30.72 -5.07
CA HIS A 540 15.01 -29.59 -4.13
C HIS A 540 13.57 -29.13 -3.89
N ARG A 541 12.75 -29.06 -4.94
CA ARG A 541 11.32 -28.71 -4.85
C ARG A 541 10.56 -29.74 -4.02
N ARG A 542 10.75 -31.04 -4.28
CA ARG A 542 10.11 -32.12 -3.50
C ARG A 542 10.58 -32.13 -2.04
N GLY A 543 11.87 -31.88 -1.80
CA GLY A 543 12.40 -31.70 -0.45
C GLY A 543 11.71 -30.56 0.30
N TRP A 544 11.59 -29.39 -0.34
CA TRP A 544 10.84 -28.26 0.21
C TRP A 544 9.37 -28.60 0.44
N THR A 545 8.72 -29.25 -0.52
CA THR A 545 7.31 -29.69 -0.42
C THR A 545 7.09 -30.56 0.81
N SER A 546 7.89 -31.61 0.96
CA SER A 546 7.75 -32.57 2.07
C SER A 546 7.96 -31.93 3.45
N ARG A 547 8.74 -30.86 3.52
CA ARG A 547 9.11 -30.21 4.77
C ARG A 547 8.21 -29.03 5.14
N TYR A 548 7.72 -28.28 4.14
CA TYR A 548 7.18 -26.95 4.37
C TYR A 548 5.82 -26.68 3.71
N LEU A 549 5.32 -27.50 2.78
CA LEU A 549 4.11 -27.12 2.02
C LEU A 549 2.89 -26.88 2.93
N ASP A 550 2.65 -27.76 3.91
CA ASP A 550 1.49 -27.63 4.79
C ASP A 550 1.59 -26.41 5.71
N GLU A 551 2.76 -26.22 6.35
CA GLU A 551 3.02 -25.05 7.18
C GLU A 551 2.94 -23.76 6.37
N TYR A 552 3.47 -23.78 5.15
CA TYR A 552 3.38 -22.67 4.20
C TYR A 552 1.93 -22.30 3.93
N LEU A 553 1.11 -23.25 3.44
CA LEU A 553 -0.30 -22.99 3.11
C LEU A 553 -1.10 -22.57 4.35
N HIS A 554 -0.83 -23.15 5.52
CA HIS A 554 -1.42 -22.70 6.78
C HIS A 554 -1.09 -21.24 7.07
N HIS A 555 0.19 -20.88 6.99
CA HIS A 555 0.65 -19.51 7.18
C HIS A 555 0.00 -18.54 6.19
N ARG A 556 -0.18 -18.94 4.92
CA ARG A 556 -0.77 -18.10 3.86
C ARG A 556 -2.16 -17.58 4.23
N TRP A 557 -3.09 -18.47 4.57
CA TRP A 557 -4.44 -18.04 4.93
C TRP A 557 -4.46 -17.41 6.32
N HIS A 558 -3.77 -18.00 7.29
CA HIS A 558 -3.83 -17.56 8.69
C HIS A 558 -3.37 -16.12 8.84
N THR A 559 -2.24 -15.76 8.23
CA THR A 559 -1.70 -14.39 8.30
C THR A 559 -2.62 -13.38 7.61
N GLU A 560 -3.20 -13.73 6.45
CA GLU A 560 -4.12 -12.82 5.75
C GLU A 560 -5.41 -12.57 6.55
N LEU A 561 -6.02 -13.61 7.13
CA LEU A 561 -7.25 -13.44 7.91
C LEU A 561 -6.99 -12.76 9.26
N THR A 562 -5.89 -13.10 9.92
CA THR A 562 -5.46 -12.44 11.17
C THR A 562 -5.24 -10.95 10.94
N ALA A 563 -4.65 -10.56 9.81
CA ALA A 563 -4.46 -9.16 9.45
C ALA A 563 -5.80 -8.42 9.29
N VAL A 564 -6.79 -9.04 8.63
CA VAL A 564 -8.14 -8.45 8.50
C VAL A 564 -8.81 -8.28 9.86
N ALA A 565 -8.79 -9.30 10.71
CA ALA A 565 -9.37 -9.25 12.04
C ALA A 565 -8.69 -8.20 12.92
N ARG A 566 -7.36 -8.09 12.86
CA ARG A 566 -6.59 -7.07 13.58
C ARG A 566 -6.97 -5.65 13.13
N GLU A 567 -7.10 -5.41 11.83
CA GLU A 567 -7.50 -4.10 11.30
C GLU A 567 -8.95 -3.74 11.60
N LEU A 568 -9.84 -4.73 11.66
CA LEU A 568 -11.20 -4.54 12.15
C LEU A 568 -11.20 -4.11 13.63
N ASN A 569 -10.54 -4.88 14.50
CA ASN A 569 -10.43 -4.59 15.93
C ASN A 569 -9.83 -3.21 16.18
N LYS A 570 -8.79 -2.84 15.42
CA LYS A 570 -8.19 -1.52 15.47
C LYS A 570 -9.15 -0.41 15.05
N THR A 571 -9.90 -0.61 13.97
CA THR A 571 -10.89 0.38 13.51
C THR A 571 -11.99 0.58 14.55
N ILE A 572 -12.43 -0.50 15.21
CA ILE A 572 -13.37 -0.45 16.33
C ILE A 572 -12.75 0.29 17.51
N ALA A 573 -11.54 -0.07 17.94
CA ALA A 573 -10.85 0.61 19.04
C ALA A 573 -10.66 2.12 18.78
N ALA A 574 -10.33 2.50 17.55
CA ALA A 574 -10.10 3.89 17.16
C ALA A 574 -11.37 4.75 17.07
N SER A 575 -12.52 4.16 16.74
CA SER A 575 -13.77 4.90 16.47
C SER A 575 -14.92 4.57 17.41
N GLY A 576 -14.79 3.50 18.19
CA GLY A 576 -15.81 2.89 19.04
C GLY A 576 -17.01 2.33 18.29
N LYS A 577 -16.88 2.08 16.97
CA LYS A 577 -17.93 1.53 16.11
C LYS A 577 -17.33 0.62 15.05
N SER A 578 -18.09 -0.40 14.62
CA SER A 578 -17.72 -1.20 13.45
C SER A 578 -17.63 -0.33 12.20
N PRO A 579 -16.65 -0.58 11.31
CA PRO A 579 -16.56 0.12 10.03
C PRO A 579 -17.83 -0.13 9.20
N THR A 580 -18.14 0.81 8.30
CA THR A 580 -19.12 0.56 7.25
C THR A 580 -18.64 -0.57 6.34
N PHE A 581 -19.56 -1.27 5.68
CA PHE A 581 -19.24 -2.37 4.77
C PHE A 581 -18.20 -1.97 3.70
N LYS A 582 -18.36 -0.78 3.12
CA LYS A 582 -17.38 -0.17 2.19
C LYS A 582 -16.02 0.13 2.81
N ARG A 583 -15.96 0.51 4.08
CA ARG A 583 -14.67 0.73 4.76
C ARG A 583 -13.99 -0.60 5.08
N PHE A 584 -14.74 -1.63 5.45
CA PHE A 584 -14.24 -2.98 5.66
C PHE A 584 -13.64 -3.56 4.37
N ALA A 585 -14.38 -3.48 3.25
CA ALA A 585 -13.93 -3.98 1.96
C ALA A 585 -12.57 -3.40 1.51
N ARG A 586 -12.24 -2.15 1.89
CA ARG A 586 -10.96 -1.52 1.54
C ARG A 586 -9.72 -2.23 2.09
N PHE A 587 -9.83 -2.95 3.20
CA PHE A 587 -8.72 -3.73 3.76
C PHE A 587 -8.97 -5.25 3.70
N ALA A 588 -10.23 -5.68 3.54
CA ALA A 588 -10.61 -7.09 3.56
C ALA A 588 -10.68 -7.76 2.17
N ALA A 589 -10.86 -6.99 1.09
CA ALA A 589 -11.14 -7.54 -0.25
C ALA A 589 -10.08 -8.55 -0.73
N LYS A 590 -8.79 -8.31 -0.45
CA LYS A 590 -7.73 -9.25 -0.85
C LYS A 590 -7.95 -10.64 -0.26
N ALA A 591 -8.18 -10.71 1.06
CA ALA A 591 -8.44 -11.97 1.75
C ALA A 591 -9.75 -12.61 1.29
N ALA A 592 -10.80 -11.81 1.05
CA ALA A 592 -12.08 -12.28 0.53
C ALA A 592 -11.92 -12.91 -0.87
N ASN A 593 -11.18 -12.26 -1.77
CA ASN A 593 -10.95 -12.75 -3.13
C ASN A 593 -10.10 -14.04 -3.12
N HIS A 594 -9.07 -14.10 -2.28
CA HIS A 594 -8.21 -15.28 -2.18
C HIS A 594 -8.92 -16.49 -1.59
N TRP A 595 -9.71 -16.30 -0.53
CA TRP A 595 -10.15 -17.41 0.33
C TRP A 595 -11.66 -17.64 0.36
N PHE A 596 -12.46 -16.67 -0.12
CA PHE A 596 -13.92 -16.66 -0.01
C PHE A 596 -14.63 -16.34 -1.33
N ASN A 597 -13.96 -16.42 -2.48
CA ASN A 597 -14.53 -16.09 -3.79
C ASN A 597 -15.10 -14.66 -3.88
N GLY A 598 -14.51 -13.72 -3.15
CA GLY A 598 -15.02 -12.35 -3.02
C GLY A 598 -16.17 -12.19 -2.01
N ASP A 599 -16.65 -13.26 -1.36
CA ASP A 599 -17.69 -13.16 -0.34
C ASP A 599 -17.15 -12.54 0.96
N LEU A 600 -17.44 -11.25 1.14
CA LEU A 600 -17.14 -10.54 2.38
C LEU A 600 -17.96 -11.05 3.57
N SER A 601 -19.15 -11.61 3.35
CA SER A 601 -20.02 -12.14 4.42
C SER A 601 -19.42 -13.39 5.05
N GLY A 602 -18.95 -14.33 4.21
CA GLY A 602 -18.17 -15.48 4.65
C GLY A 602 -16.90 -15.09 5.42
N LEU A 603 -16.20 -14.04 4.96
CA LEU A 603 -15.03 -13.51 5.68
C LEU A 603 -15.38 -12.92 7.04
N TYR A 604 -16.49 -12.18 7.17
CA TYR A 604 -16.99 -11.70 8.47
C TYR A 604 -17.23 -12.87 9.44
N THR A 605 -17.89 -13.92 8.95
CA THR A 605 -18.16 -15.13 9.74
C THR A 605 -16.87 -15.80 10.19
N ALA A 606 -15.88 -15.93 9.29
CA ALA A 606 -14.59 -16.54 9.58
C ALA A 606 -13.75 -15.76 10.62
N ILE A 607 -14.00 -14.47 10.82
CA ILE A 607 -13.35 -13.67 11.87
C ILE A 607 -14.23 -13.48 13.12
N GLY A 608 -15.37 -14.18 13.20
CA GLY A 608 -16.26 -14.18 14.36
C GLY A 608 -17.23 -13.02 14.43
N GLU A 609 -17.49 -12.36 13.31
CA GLU A 609 -18.25 -11.12 13.25
C GLU A 609 -19.50 -11.27 12.38
N LYS A 610 -20.54 -10.51 12.70
CA LYS A 610 -21.80 -10.55 11.95
C LYS A 610 -21.71 -9.64 10.72
N ALA A 611 -21.85 -10.23 9.53
CA ALA A 611 -21.91 -9.46 8.30
C ALA A 611 -23.13 -8.53 8.26
N PRO A 612 -22.98 -7.26 7.83
CA PRO A 612 -24.11 -6.34 7.70
C PRO A 612 -25.01 -6.66 6.50
N SER A 613 -24.47 -7.33 5.48
CA SER A 613 -25.15 -7.71 4.24
C SER A 613 -24.43 -8.89 3.59
N THR A 614 -25.16 -9.69 2.82
CA THR A 614 -24.58 -10.73 1.94
C THR A 614 -24.62 -10.23 0.51
N PRO A 615 -23.46 -9.96 -0.13
CA PRO A 615 -23.43 -9.49 -1.52
C PRO A 615 -23.94 -10.57 -2.47
N PRO A 616 -24.89 -10.28 -3.39
CA PRO A 616 -25.24 -11.20 -4.46
C PRO A 616 -24.07 -11.39 -5.43
N ARG A 617 -23.99 -12.58 -6.02
CA ARG A 617 -23.15 -12.85 -7.20
C ARG A 617 -23.85 -12.32 -8.44
N VAL A 618 -23.14 -11.53 -9.23
CA VAL A 618 -23.59 -11.05 -10.54
C VAL A 618 -22.52 -11.46 -11.55
N ASP A 619 -22.93 -12.24 -12.54
CA ASP A 619 -22.06 -12.71 -13.62
C ASP A 619 -22.66 -12.32 -14.96
N LEU A 620 -21.97 -11.41 -15.65
CA LEU A 620 -22.30 -10.94 -16.99
C LEU A 620 -21.29 -11.43 -18.01
N LEU A 621 -20.17 -12.04 -17.61
CA LEU A 621 -19.14 -12.47 -18.54
C LEU A 621 -19.52 -13.84 -19.15
N PRO A 622 -19.97 -13.90 -20.41
CA PRO A 622 -20.68 -15.08 -20.91
C PRO A 622 -19.75 -16.18 -21.43
N ILE A 623 -18.47 -15.84 -21.65
CA ILE A 623 -17.40 -16.71 -22.15
C ILE A 623 -16.13 -16.44 -21.37
N THR A 624 -15.11 -17.27 -21.57
CA THR A 624 -13.85 -17.10 -20.86
C THR A 624 -13.19 -15.75 -21.20
N ALA A 625 -12.47 -15.15 -20.24
CA ALA A 625 -11.95 -13.81 -20.41
C ALA A 625 -11.04 -13.63 -21.63
N HIS A 626 -10.23 -14.63 -22.01
CA HIS A 626 -9.40 -14.44 -23.21
C HIS A 626 -10.23 -14.50 -24.50
N ASP A 627 -11.28 -15.34 -24.55
CA ASP A 627 -12.15 -15.41 -25.72
C ASP A 627 -12.94 -14.10 -25.85
N PHE A 628 -13.36 -13.52 -24.72
CA PHE A 628 -13.97 -12.20 -24.67
C PHE A 628 -13.03 -11.09 -25.17
N VAL A 629 -11.77 -11.10 -24.72
CA VAL A 629 -10.76 -10.12 -25.16
C VAL A 629 -10.46 -10.26 -26.65
N ASP A 630 -10.32 -11.47 -27.17
CA ASP A 630 -10.11 -11.72 -28.59
C ASP A 630 -11.30 -11.27 -29.44
N ALA A 631 -12.52 -11.60 -29.00
CA ALA A 631 -13.75 -11.16 -29.65
C ALA A 631 -13.87 -9.62 -29.66
N LEU A 632 -13.56 -8.97 -28.53
CA LEU A 632 -13.61 -7.51 -28.42
C LEU A 632 -12.53 -6.83 -29.26
N TYR A 633 -11.34 -7.42 -29.31
CA TYR A 633 -10.28 -6.93 -30.19
C TYR A 633 -10.70 -6.99 -31.67
N ALA A 634 -11.30 -8.10 -32.10
CA ALA A 634 -11.83 -8.26 -33.44
C ALA A 634 -12.99 -7.28 -33.73
N GLU A 635 -13.92 -7.11 -32.79
CA GLU A 635 -15.07 -6.20 -32.92
C GLU A 635 -14.64 -4.74 -33.04
N LEU A 636 -13.57 -4.34 -32.35
CA LEU A 636 -12.94 -3.02 -32.50
C LEU A 636 -12.19 -2.85 -33.84
N GLY A 637 -12.19 -3.86 -34.71
CA GLY A 637 -11.44 -3.89 -35.96
C GLY A 637 -9.93 -4.06 -35.75
N GLY A 638 -9.54 -4.78 -34.71
CA GLY A 638 -8.18 -5.27 -34.53
C GLY A 638 -7.89 -6.44 -35.48
N GLN A 639 -6.64 -6.56 -35.92
CA GLN A 639 -6.18 -7.68 -36.75
C GLN A 639 -4.91 -8.28 -36.17
N PRO A 640 -4.68 -9.59 -36.28
CA PRO A 640 -3.37 -10.18 -35.99
C PRO A 640 -2.32 -9.47 -36.85
N TYR A 641 -1.34 -8.85 -36.22
CA TYR A 641 -0.27 -8.15 -36.93
C TYR A 641 1.10 -8.65 -36.47
N GLU A 642 2.01 -8.81 -37.43
CA GLU A 642 3.37 -9.28 -37.17
C GLU A 642 4.22 -8.17 -36.52
N GLU A 643 5.29 -8.56 -35.82
CA GLU A 643 6.27 -7.63 -35.23
C GLU A 643 6.80 -6.61 -36.25
N LEU A 644 6.87 -7.04 -37.50
CA LEU A 644 7.30 -6.28 -38.66
C LEU A 644 6.47 -5.03 -38.92
N LEU A 645 5.17 -5.04 -38.57
CA LEU A 645 4.30 -3.88 -38.73
C LEU A 645 4.79 -2.68 -37.91
N ARG A 646 5.46 -2.90 -36.77
CA ARG A 646 6.04 -1.80 -35.97
C ARG A 646 7.14 -1.05 -36.71
N VAL A 647 7.78 -1.71 -37.67
CA VAL A 647 8.91 -1.16 -38.43
C VAL A 647 8.41 -0.55 -39.74
N THR A 648 7.50 -1.26 -40.43
CA THR A 648 6.97 -0.89 -41.75
C THR A 648 5.85 0.15 -41.69
N ASP A 649 4.95 0.07 -40.70
CA ASP A 649 3.82 0.99 -40.52
C ASP A 649 3.53 1.21 -39.02
N PHE A 650 4.37 2.04 -38.41
CA PHE A 650 4.25 2.36 -36.99
C PHE A 650 2.88 2.95 -36.60
N PRO A 651 2.29 3.91 -37.35
CA PRO A 651 0.95 4.41 -37.06
C PRO A 651 -0.12 3.31 -36.97
N LEU A 652 -0.14 2.37 -37.91
CA LEU A 652 -1.10 1.27 -37.90
C LEU A 652 -0.85 0.29 -36.74
N ALA A 653 0.42 -0.03 -36.48
CA ALA A 653 0.81 -0.85 -35.33
C ALA A 653 0.45 -0.20 -33.98
N ASP A 654 0.52 1.13 -33.90
CA ASP A 654 0.11 1.90 -32.73
C ASP A 654 -1.41 1.79 -32.52
N VAL A 655 -2.21 1.95 -33.58
CA VAL A 655 -3.66 1.77 -33.54
C VAL A 655 -4.04 0.37 -33.03
N TYR A 656 -3.43 -0.69 -33.54
CA TYR A 656 -3.70 -2.04 -33.07
C TYR A 656 -3.27 -2.28 -31.62
N ARG A 657 -2.16 -1.67 -31.18
CA ARG A 657 -1.75 -1.70 -29.77
C ARG A 657 -2.80 -1.03 -28.87
N GLN A 658 -3.31 0.14 -29.27
CA GLN A 658 -4.34 0.86 -28.51
C GLN A 658 -5.62 0.03 -28.37
N LYS A 659 -6.10 -0.57 -29.48
CA LYS A 659 -7.27 -1.46 -29.48
C LYS A 659 -7.07 -2.71 -28.64
N SER A 660 -5.88 -3.33 -28.67
CA SER A 660 -5.56 -4.49 -27.82
C SER A 660 -5.61 -4.14 -26.32
N ARG A 661 -5.06 -2.98 -25.94
CA ARG A 661 -5.13 -2.50 -24.55
C ARG A 661 -6.57 -2.24 -24.12
N LEU A 662 -7.40 -1.66 -24.99
CA LEU A 662 -8.83 -1.46 -24.72
C LEU A 662 -9.58 -2.78 -24.62
N ALA A 663 -9.34 -3.73 -25.52
CA ALA A 663 -9.96 -5.05 -25.47
C ALA A 663 -9.63 -5.76 -24.15
N SER A 664 -8.37 -5.70 -23.72
CA SER A 664 -7.91 -6.24 -22.42
C SER A 664 -8.59 -5.53 -21.24
N ALA A 665 -8.91 -4.24 -21.36
CA ALA A 665 -9.64 -3.47 -20.35
C ALA A 665 -11.17 -3.75 -20.36
N GLY A 666 -11.68 -4.44 -21.38
CA GLY A 666 -13.09 -4.82 -21.51
C GLY A 666 -13.57 -5.67 -20.35
N VAL A 667 -12.73 -6.58 -19.85
CA VAL A 667 -13.09 -7.40 -18.68
C VAL A 667 -13.31 -6.54 -17.43
N THR A 668 -12.52 -5.47 -17.25
CA THR A 668 -12.73 -4.51 -16.16
C THR A 668 -14.03 -3.71 -16.36
N PHE A 669 -14.39 -3.37 -17.60
CA PHE A 669 -15.68 -2.74 -17.89
C PHE A 669 -16.85 -3.64 -17.49
N VAL A 670 -16.78 -4.95 -17.82
CA VAL A 670 -17.80 -5.93 -17.44
C VAL A 670 -17.91 -6.06 -15.92
N GLN A 671 -16.79 -6.20 -15.22
CA GLN A 671 -16.76 -6.22 -13.75
C GLN A 671 -17.38 -4.96 -13.12
N MET A 672 -17.12 -3.78 -13.68
CA MET A 672 -17.75 -2.54 -13.22
C MET A 672 -19.26 -2.54 -13.51
N SER A 673 -19.67 -3.12 -14.63
CA SER A 673 -21.09 -3.23 -14.99
C SER A 673 -21.85 -4.17 -14.06
N GLU A 674 -21.24 -5.31 -13.72
CA GLU A 674 -21.74 -6.25 -12.70
C GLU A 674 -21.89 -5.56 -11.34
N ALA A 675 -20.88 -4.79 -10.92
CA ALA A 675 -20.90 -4.08 -9.65
C ALA A 675 -21.93 -2.94 -9.58
N LEU A 676 -22.11 -2.22 -10.69
CA LEU A 676 -22.98 -1.04 -10.76
C LEU A 676 -24.43 -1.38 -11.12
N GLY A 677 -24.69 -2.56 -11.70
CA GLY A 677 -25.97 -2.92 -12.31
C GLY A 677 -26.28 -2.13 -13.59
N ARG A 678 -25.29 -1.44 -14.16
CA ARG A 678 -25.35 -0.64 -15.39
C ARG A 678 -23.95 -0.45 -15.98
N ALA A 679 -23.85 -0.08 -17.25
CA ALA A 679 -22.57 0.32 -17.83
C ALA A 679 -21.92 1.48 -17.04
N PRO A 680 -20.59 1.45 -16.79
CA PRO A 680 -19.88 2.55 -16.14
C PRO A 680 -19.83 3.79 -17.06
N ASP A 681 -19.76 4.97 -16.46
CA ASP A 681 -19.48 6.21 -17.20
C ASP A 681 -17.96 6.37 -17.52
N PRO A 682 -17.56 7.30 -18.41
CA PRO A 682 -16.14 7.49 -18.77
C PRO A 682 -15.21 7.78 -17.58
N LYS A 683 -15.70 8.48 -16.56
CA LYS A 683 -14.92 8.85 -15.37
C LYS A 683 -14.81 7.68 -14.41
N GLU A 684 -15.86 6.86 -14.28
CA GLU A 684 -15.87 5.62 -13.51
C GLU A 684 -14.88 4.60 -14.07
N PHE A 685 -14.90 4.39 -15.40
CA PHE A 685 -13.97 3.50 -16.10
C PHE A 685 -12.53 4.03 -16.11
N GLY A 686 -12.36 5.36 -16.16
CA GLY A 686 -11.05 6.01 -16.19
C GLY A 686 -10.46 6.06 -17.59
N VAL A 687 -11.23 6.56 -18.56
CA VAL A 687 -10.83 6.69 -19.98
C VAL A 687 -9.49 7.40 -20.21
N SER A 688 -9.06 8.28 -19.30
CA SER A 688 -7.77 8.98 -19.38
C SER A 688 -6.55 8.07 -19.25
N ARG A 689 -6.73 6.80 -18.85
CA ARG A 689 -5.66 5.79 -18.78
C ARG A 689 -5.34 5.13 -20.13
N TYR A 690 -6.19 5.34 -21.12
CA TYR A 690 -6.12 4.72 -22.43
C TYR A 690 -5.96 5.76 -23.52
N GLU A 691 -5.32 5.37 -24.62
CA GLU A 691 -5.24 6.19 -25.81
C GLU A 691 -6.48 5.98 -26.70
N TRP A 692 -6.99 7.06 -27.29
CA TRP A 692 -8.21 7.07 -28.10
C TRP A 692 -8.00 7.69 -29.49
N SER A 693 -6.74 7.88 -29.90
CA SER A 693 -6.43 8.53 -31.18
C SER A 693 -6.89 7.69 -32.37
N TRP A 694 -7.00 6.37 -32.20
CA TRP A 694 -7.56 5.45 -33.21
C TRP A 694 -9.00 5.79 -33.61
N ALA A 695 -9.76 6.49 -32.76
CA ALA A 695 -11.15 6.89 -33.00
C ALA A 695 -11.31 8.41 -33.09
N GLY A 696 -10.23 9.19 -33.18
CA GLY A 696 -10.32 10.66 -33.19
C GLY A 696 -10.61 11.29 -31.82
N GLY A 697 -10.49 10.54 -30.72
CA GLY A 697 -10.66 11.04 -29.34
C GLY A 697 -11.68 10.25 -28.52
N VAL A 698 -11.78 10.58 -27.23
CA VAL A 698 -12.66 9.89 -26.27
C VAL A 698 -14.12 9.99 -26.68
N ASP A 699 -14.58 11.18 -27.11
CA ASP A 699 -15.99 11.43 -27.41
C ASP A 699 -16.53 10.56 -28.55
N GLN A 700 -15.67 10.21 -29.51
CA GLN A 700 -16.02 9.34 -30.64
C GLN A 700 -15.73 7.87 -30.33
N GLY A 701 -14.63 7.56 -29.65
CA GLY A 701 -14.23 6.18 -29.38
C GLY A 701 -15.02 5.51 -28.26
N TRP A 702 -15.47 6.25 -27.25
CA TRP A 702 -16.18 5.69 -26.10
C TRP A 702 -17.51 5.01 -26.48
N PRO A 703 -18.40 5.64 -27.28
CA PRO A 703 -19.63 4.96 -27.74
C PRO A 703 -19.33 3.69 -28.55
N ILE A 704 -18.34 3.73 -29.44
CA ILE A 704 -17.93 2.55 -30.24
C ILE A 704 -17.51 1.40 -29.34
N TYR A 705 -16.72 1.70 -28.30
CA TYR A 705 -16.24 0.72 -27.34
C TYR A 705 -17.39 0.09 -26.52
N GLN A 706 -18.35 0.89 -26.05
CA GLN A 706 -19.53 0.38 -25.35
C GLN A 706 -20.37 -0.53 -26.24
N THR A 707 -20.67 -0.10 -27.46
CA THR A 707 -21.45 -0.89 -28.43
C THR A 707 -20.75 -2.21 -28.77
N ALA A 708 -19.42 -2.21 -28.93
CA ALA A 708 -18.66 -3.43 -29.18
C ALA A 708 -18.76 -4.43 -28.02
N ILE A 709 -18.71 -3.96 -26.78
CA ILE A 709 -18.89 -4.81 -25.58
C ILE A 709 -20.32 -5.36 -25.53
N GLU A 710 -21.33 -4.49 -25.66
CA GLU A 710 -22.74 -4.90 -25.64
C GLU A 710 -23.07 -5.93 -26.72
N ALA A 711 -22.51 -5.75 -27.92
CA ALA A 711 -22.67 -6.69 -29.03
C ALA A 711 -22.13 -8.09 -28.67
N ILE A 712 -20.99 -8.18 -27.98
CA ILE A 712 -20.42 -9.46 -27.55
C ILE A 712 -21.24 -10.08 -26.42
N LEU A 713 -21.65 -9.29 -25.43
CA LEU A 713 -22.47 -9.77 -24.32
C LEU A 713 -23.81 -10.33 -24.83
N HIS A 714 -24.46 -9.66 -25.79
CA HIS A 714 -25.71 -10.14 -26.39
C HIS A 714 -25.56 -11.37 -27.29
N ARG A 715 -24.40 -11.58 -27.94
CA ARG A 715 -24.19 -12.77 -28.80
C ARG A 715 -24.09 -14.07 -28.01
N HIS A 716 -23.80 -13.99 -26.70
CA HIS A 716 -23.51 -15.15 -25.86
C HIS A 716 -24.44 -15.27 -24.63
N GLN A 717 -25.48 -14.44 -24.56
CA GLN A 717 -26.67 -14.65 -23.73
C GLN A 717 -27.69 -15.51 -24.48
#